data_AF-A0A8H5KWT7-F1
#
_entry.id   AF-A0A8H5KWT7-F1
#
_cell.length_a   1.000
_cell.length_b   1.000
_cell.length_c   1.000
_cell.angle_alpha   90.00
_cell.angle_beta   90.00
_cell.angle_gamma   90.00
#
_symmetry.space_group_name_H-M   'P 1'
#
loop_
_entity.id
_entity.type
_entity.pdbx_description
1 polymer ?
#
loop_
_entity_poly.entity_id
_entity_poly.type
_entity_poly.pdbx_seq_one_letter_code
_entity_poly.pdbx_strand_id
1 'polypeptide(L)'
;MAIAARSNLILVPDLFMSESSLNMLSPNGRSYMWDKDADGYTRGEGTSAVILKTLSQAIADSDHIECIIRETGVNQDGQTPGITMPSPTAQAELIRSTYTKAGLNLRLKSDRPQYFEAHGTGTQAGDPREAEAVSTVFFPKGSIYDRKLTVGSVKTLIGHLKGSAGLAGVLKTSQALQHGQIPANVHFKTLNPKIEPFYGNLQTRRASVNSFGFGGTNAHAILEAWESKRQESGSHSKTEGGLFVLSANSAQSLASRASKLCHYLESNPETDLRCLSYTLFHRANFGFRAAFSATSVQQLTEKLKTAVLNKVPRTTSIPEKMPPRILGVFTGQGAQWATMGVQLHESSNVFRSAFLPVQVALIDMLRAARVQFSGVVGHSSGKIAATYTAGYLNAHNAIRIAYFRGFHSKKAQGPEGSSSKMIAVGMSIDQAARFCAESRGTIKITASNSARSCTLAGDASAINSAKEKLDAAGTFARVLQVNTAYHSHHIVPVAKPYLDSLQKCSIKINKSPGNDVAWYSSVWGSNGRSRSFTGDDTESLKGQYWVDNMTNTVLFSQAVQRAVNESHLFDFALEVGPHPALKGPATETINNITGIGLPYSGVLKRGQHDVESFFDALGLLWKAFPLQSGRSIIGFDGIE
;
A
#
# COMPACT_ATOMS: atom_id res chain seq x y z
N MET A 1 22.55 9.43 -1.03
CA MET A 1 22.22 8.87 0.30
C MET A 1 23.48 8.27 0.90
N ALA A 2 23.71 8.43 2.19
CA ALA A 2 24.82 7.83 2.94
C ALA A 2 24.32 7.21 4.25
N ILE A 3 25.01 6.17 4.72
CA ILE A 3 24.79 5.58 6.05
C ILE A 3 26.04 5.84 6.88
N ALA A 4 25.91 6.57 7.98
CA ALA A 4 26.98 6.76 8.94
C ALA A 4 26.70 5.87 10.16
N ALA A 5 27.54 4.86 10.37
CA ALA A 5 27.36 3.88 11.44
C ALA A 5 28.67 3.56 12.17
N ARG A 6 28.56 3.33 13.49
CA ARG A 6 29.67 2.91 14.36
C ARG A 6 29.17 1.98 15.45
N SER A 7 30.05 1.10 15.90
CA SER A 7 29.82 0.16 16.99
C SER A 7 30.99 0.20 17.97
N ASN A 8 30.69 0.03 19.24
CA ASN A 8 31.66 -0.23 20.29
C ASN A 8 31.14 -1.36 21.19
N LEU A 9 31.89 -2.46 21.24
CA LEU A 9 31.63 -3.63 22.08
C LEU A 9 32.86 -3.91 22.95
N ILE A 10 32.64 -4.34 24.18
CA ILE A 10 33.66 -4.65 25.17
C ILE A 10 33.70 -6.17 25.30
N LEU A 11 34.45 -6.80 24.39
CA LEU A 11 34.54 -8.27 24.32
C LEU A 11 35.57 -8.85 25.29
N VAL A 12 36.56 -8.04 25.70
CA VAL A 12 37.68 -8.45 26.56
C VAL A 12 38.05 -7.34 27.56
N PRO A 13 38.61 -7.69 28.73
CA PRO A 13 38.87 -6.74 29.82
C PRO A 13 40.13 -5.89 29.63
N ASP A 14 40.99 -6.17 28.66
CA ASP A 14 42.32 -5.56 28.49
C ASP A 14 42.27 -4.03 28.48
N LEU A 15 41.39 -3.46 27.64
CA LEU A 15 41.21 -2.01 27.59
C LEU A 15 40.63 -1.44 28.89
N PHE A 16 39.87 -2.22 29.66
CA PHE A 16 39.39 -1.81 30.99
C PHE A 16 40.57 -1.73 31.96
N MET A 17 41.45 -2.73 31.95
CA MET A 17 42.67 -2.74 32.77
C MET A 17 43.61 -1.58 32.41
N SER A 18 43.86 -1.36 31.11
CA SER A 18 44.70 -0.26 30.65
C SER A 18 44.13 1.11 31.02
N GLU A 19 42.84 1.36 30.77
CA GLU A 19 42.22 2.66 31.08
C GLU A 19 42.09 2.91 32.59
N SER A 20 41.90 1.87 33.39
CA SER A 20 42.00 1.95 34.86
C SER A 20 43.41 2.33 35.30
N SER A 21 44.45 1.72 34.73
CA SER A 21 45.84 2.04 35.07
C SER A 21 46.24 3.48 34.71
N LEU A 22 45.55 4.07 33.73
CA LEU A 22 45.70 5.48 33.33
C LEU A 22 44.79 6.44 34.11
N ASN A 23 44.05 5.94 35.11
CA ASN A 23 43.07 6.71 35.89
C ASN A 23 42.04 7.44 35.02
N MET A 24 41.65 6.85 33.88
CA MET A 24 40.64 7.41 32.98
C MET A 24 39.22 7.00 33.38
N LEU A 25 39.09 5.88 34.10
CA LEU A 25 37.80 5.30 34.46
C LEU A 25 37.37 5.73 35.85
N SER A 26 36.08 6.07 35.98
CA SER A 26 35.47 6.32 37.29
C SER A 26 35.42 5.01 38.10
N PRO A 27 35.94 4.98 39.35
CA PRO A 27 35.81 3.82 40.22
C PRO A 27 34.35 3.44 40.53
N ASN A 28 33.45 4.41 40.43
CA ASN A 28 32.01 4.25 40.68
C ASN A 28 31.24 3.78 39.45
N GLY A 29 31.92 3.60 38.30
CA GLY A 29 31.30 3.17 37.05
C GLY A 29 30.28 4.17 36.50
N ARG A 30 30.43 5.46 36.77
CA ARG A 30 29.56 6.54 36.28
C ARG A 30 30.36 7.70 35.70
N SER A 31 29.76 8.45 34.77
CA SER A 31 30.36 9.69 34.26
C SER A 31 29.69 10.88 34.94
N TYR A 32 30.40 11.56 35.84
CA TYR A 32 29.88 12.71 36.59
C TYR A 32 30.17 14.03 35.86
N MET A 33 29.68 14.16 34.63
CA MET A 33 29.96 15.32 33.79
C MET A 33 29.66 16.64 34.53
N TRP A 34 30.71 17.46 34.66
CA TRP A 34 30.73 18.81 35.23
C TRP A 34 30.43 18.91 36.74
N ASP A 35 30.22 17.78 37.41
CA ASP A 35 30.06 17.74 38.86
C ASP A 35 31.41 17.92 39.56
N LYS A 36 31.40 18.41 40.80
CA LYS A 36 32.60 18.45 41.66
C LYS A 36 33.21 17.06 41.88
N ASP A 37 32.39 16.01 41.84
CA ASP A 37 32.77 14.62 42.06
C ASP A 37 33.17 13.90 40.76
N ALA A 38 33.43 14.64 39.67
CA ALA A 38 34.05 14.12 38.44
C ALA A 38 35.36 13.37 38.73
N ASP A 39 35.36 12.06 38.48
CA ASP A 39 36.44 11.12 38.81
C ASP A 39 36.85 10.19 37.65
N GLY A 40 36.34 10.45 36.43
CA GLY A 40 36.57 9.62 35.25
C GLY A 40 35.28 9.33 34.49
N TYR A 41 35.39 8.57 33.40
CA TYR A 41 34.21 8.10 32.66
C TYR A 41 33.91 6.62 32.94
N THR A 42 32.68 6.19 32.67
CA THR A 42 32.34 4.77 32.59
C THR A 42 32.32 4.29 31.15
N ARG A 43 32.83 3.09 30.86
CA ARG A 43 32.76 2.53 29.51
C ARG A 43 31.34 2.05 29.23
N GLY A 44 30.86 2.30 28.02
CA GLY A 44 29.58 1.77 27.55
C GLY A 44 29.70 1.03 26.22
N GLU A 45 28.72 0.18 25.93
CA GLU A 45 28.57 -0.52 24.67
C GLU A 45 27.41 0.06 23.86
N GLY A 46 27.53 0.02 22.54
CA GLY A 46 26.42 0.40 21.68
C GLY A 46 26.78 0.46 20.21
N THR A 47 25.76 0.30 19.39
CA THR A 47 25.84 0.47 17.94
C THR A 47 24.85 1.56 17.54
N SER A 48 25.30 2.50 16.72
CA SER A 48 24.51 3.61 16.23
C SER A 48 24.65 3.75 14.73
N ALA A 49 23.56 4.13 14.07
CA ALA A 49 23.52 4.41 12.65
C ALA A 49 22.54 5.55 12.37
N VAL A 50 22.88 6.41 11.41
CA VAL A 50 21.99 7.43 10.85
C VAL A 50 22.00 7.35 9.32
N ILE A 51 20.85 7.65 8.70
CA ILE A 51 20.70 7.74 7.25
C ILE A 51 20.71 9.22 6.87
N LEU A 52 21.56 9.58 5.91
CA LEU A 52 21.78 10.95 5.49
C LEU A 52 21.44 11.12 4.01
N LYS A 53 20.72 12.19 3.70
CA LYS A 53 20.54 12.73 2.35
C LYS A 53 20.79 14.24 2.40
N THR A 54 21.09 14.84 1.24
CA THR A 54 21.00 16.30 1.16
C THR A 54 19.55 16.71 1.43
N LEU A 55 19.35 17.88 2.04
CA LEU A 55 18.00 18.35 2.36
C LEU A 55 17.10 18.41 1.12
N SER A 56 17.64 18.86 -0.01
CA SER A 56 16.92 18.89 -1.29
C SER A 56 16.44 17.51 -1.74
N GLN A 57 17.27 16.47 -1.59
CA GLN A 57 16.89 15.11 -1.97
C GLN A 57 15.87 14.52 -1.01
N ALA A 58 16.02 14.75 0.31
CA ALA A 58 15.05 14.30 1.30
C ALA A 58 13.66 14.92 1.06
N ILE A 59 13.60 16.21 0.70
CA ILE A 59 12.35 16.89 0.32
C ILE A 59 11.79 16.32 -0.99
N ALA A 60 12.63 16.13 -2.02
CA ALA A 60 12.19 15.58 -3.30
C ALA A 60 11.62 14.15 -3.16
N ASP A 61 12.22 13.34 -2.30
CA ASP A 61 11.79 11.97 -2.02
C ASP A 61 10.63 11.90 -1.01
N SER A 62 10.19 13.05 -0.47
CA SER A 62 9.17 13.14 0.59
C SER A 62 9.52 12.32 1.84
N ASP A 63 10.81 12.27 2.21
CA ASP A 63 11.26 11.57 3.40
C ASP A 63 10.84 12.29 4.69
N HIS A 64 10.66 11.53 5.77
CA HIS A 64 10.63 12.11 7.11
C HIS A 64 12.03 12.60 7.49
N ILE A 65 12.15 13.89 7.82
CA ILE A 65 13.41 14.53 8.23
C ILE A 65 13.38 14.75 9.73
N GLU A 66 14.20 14.00 10.46
CA GLU A 66 14.32 14.09 11.93
C GLU A 66 14.99 15.40 12.38
N CYS A 67 16.09 15.79 11.73
CA CYS A 67 16.81 17.05 11.96
C CYS A 67 17.73 17.34 10.77
N ILE A 68 18.31 18.54 10.74
CA ILE A 68 19.33 18.92 9.75
C ILE A 68 20.70 18.91 10.44
N ILE A 69 21.68 18.23 9.84
CA ILE A 69 23.09 18.48 10.16
C ILE A 69 23.53 19.66 9.30
N ARG A 70 23.71 20.83 9.92
CA ARG A 70 24.00 22.08 9.22
C ARG A 70 25.44 22.12 8.71
N GLU A 71 26.37 21.69 9.56
CA GLU A 71 27.79 21.61 9.23
C GLU A 71 28.52 20.71 10.24
N THR A 72 29.65 20.13 9.84
CA THR A 72 30.58 19.43 10.71
C THR A 72 32.01 19.92 10.50
N GLY A 73 32.81 19.87 11.57
CA GLY A 73 34.22 20.24 11.54
C GLY A 73 35.07 19.21 12.27
N VAL A 74 36.34 19.12 11.87
CA VAL A 74 37.37 18.35 12.57
C VAL A 74 38.67 19.16 12.64
N ASN A 75 39.40 19.04 13.75
CA ASN A 75 40.77 19.55 13.87
C ASN A 75 41.61 18.70 14.84
N GLN A 76 42.77 19.21 15.24
CA GLN A 76 43.71 18.55 16.13
C GLN A 76 44.15 19.49 17.26
N ASP A 77 44.33 18.94 18.46
CA ASP A 77 44.82 19.67 19.63
C ASP A 77 46.27 20.17 19.47
N GLY A 78 47.05 19.54 18.58
CA GLY A 78 48.43 19.92 18.30
C GLY A 78 49.36 19.59 19.48
N GLN A 79 50.24 20.53 19.83
CA GLN A 79 51.16 20.35 20.94
C GLN A 79 50.48 20.66 22.28
N THR A 80 50.31 19.63 23.11
CA THR A 80 49.78 19.74 24.48
C THR A 80 50.78 19.15 25.48
N PRO A 81 50.65 19.42 26.81
CA PRO A 81 51.58 18.91 27.83
C PRO A 81 51.71 17.38 27.89
N GLY A 82 50.75 16.66 27.32
CA GLY A 82 50.81 15.21 27.12
C GLY A 82 49.80 14.81 26.06
N ILE A 83 50.06 13.72 25.33
CA ILE A 83 49.23 13.30 24.17
C ILE A 83 47.73 13.16 24.49
N THR A 84 47.38 12.89 25.75
CA THR A 84 46.00 12.72 26.23
C THR A 84 45.37 14.00 26.80
N MET A 85 46.11 15.11 26.82
CA MET A 85 45.65 16.38 27.40
C MET A 85 44.92 17.22 26.35
N PRO A 86 43.68 17.68 26.62
CA PRO A 86 42.89 18.44 25.66
C PRO A 86 43.35 19.90 25.55
N SER A 87 43.11 20.52 24.39
CA SER A 87 43.38 21.94 24.13
C SER A 87 42.10 22.79 24.06
N PRO A 88 41.81 23.66 25.04
CA PRO A 88 40.62 24.51 25.00
C PRO A 88 40.65 25.50 23.82
N THR A 89 41.85 25.94 23.41
CA THR A 89 42.05 26.81 22.25
C THR A 89 41.68 26.10 20.95
N ALA A 90 42.16 24.86 20.74
CA ALA A 90 41.83 24.09 19.55
C ALA A 90 40.33 23.76 19.49
N GLN A 91 39.71 23.43 20.62
CA GLN A 91 38.27 23.20 20.70
C GLN A 91 37.47 24.48 20.39
N ALA A 92 37.88 25.64 20.89
CA ALA A 92 37.23 26.92 20.60
C ALA A 92 37.35 27.30 19.11
N GLU A 93 38.53 27.09 18.50
CA GLU A 93 38.77 27.32 17.09
C GLU A 93 37.93 26.39 16.21
N LEU A 94 37.80 25.12 16.59
CA LEU A 94 36.95 24.16 15.91
C LEU A 94 35.49 24.62 15.88
N ILE A 95 34.94 25.03 17.02
CA ILE A 95 33.56 25.51 17.09
C ILE A 95 33.41 26.76 16.20
N ARG A 96 34.29 27.76 16.32
CA ARG A 96 34.21 29.00 15.52
C ARG A 96 34.29 28.75 14.03
N SER A 97 35.25 27.94 13.59
CA SER A 97 35.44 27.62 12.18
C SER A 97 34.24 26.85 11.62
N THR A 98 33.67 25.93 12.39
CA THR A 98 32.48 25.17 11.98
C THR A 98 31.25 26.06 11.82
N TYR A 99 31.01 26.98 12.77
CA TYR A 99 29.92 27.97 12.65
C TYR A 99 30.13 28.92 11.46
N THR A 100 31.36 29.39 11.26
CA THR A 100 31.72 30.25 10.13
C THR A 100 31.48 29.54 8.79
N LYS A 101 31.92 28.28 8.69
CA LYS A 101 31.72 27.42 7.50
C LYS A 101 30.24 27.17 7.23
N ALA A 102 29.42 27.05 8.28
CA ALA A 102 27.96 26.95 8.19
C ALA A 102 27.25 28.23 7.72
N GLY A 103 27.98 29.35 7.56
CA GLY A 103 27.44 30.67 7.28
C GLY A 103 26.70 31.30 8.48
N LEU A 104 26.96 30.81 9.70
CA LEU A 104 26.30 31.25 10.93
C LEU A 104 27.14 32.31 11.64
N ASN A 105 26.51 33.40 12.05
CA ASN A 105 27.16 34.48 12.77
C ASN A 105 26.86 34.38 14.27
N LEU A 106 27.85 34.02 15.09
CA LEU A 106 27.69 33.89 16.55
C LEU A 106 27.32 35.21 17.28
N ARG A 107 27.40 36.36 16.59
CA ARG A 107 26.87 37.66 17.03
C ARG A 107 25.39 37.84 16.70
N LEU A 108 24.70 36.86 16.14
CA LEU A 108 23.26 36.87 15.96
C LEU A 108 22.66 35.87 16.94
N LYS A 109 21.68 36.32 17.74
CA LYS A 109 21.00 35.45 18.71
C LYS A 109 20.35 34.24 18.03
N SER A 110 19.85 34.43 16.80
CA SER A 110 19.22 33.40 15.97
C SER A 110 20.18 32.28 15.58
N ASP A 111 21.48 32.54 15.51
CA ASP A 111 22.48 31.66 14.92
C ASP A 111 23.21 30.82 15.98
N ARG A 112 23.09 31.22 17.24
CA ARG A 112 23.68 30.53 18.39
C ARG A 112 22.94 29.24 18.71
N PRO A 113 23.63 28.23 19.30
CA PRO A 113 22.95 27.06 19.83
C PRO A 113 22.22 27.43 21.12
N GLN A 114 21.15 26.69 21.41
CA GLN A 114 20.47 26.76 22.72
C GLN A 114 20.73 25.51 23.56
N TYR A 115 21.12 24.40 22.91
CA TYR A 115 21.61 23.21 23.57
C TYR A 115 23.01 22.84 23.09
N PHE A 116 23.82 22.33 24.00
CA PHE A 116 25.16 21.86 23.72
C PHE A 116 25.33 20.45 24.28
N GLU A 117 25.42 19.46 23.39
CA GLU A 117 25.82 18.10 23.74
C GLU A 117 27.34 18.04 23.78
N ALA A 118 27.89 18.14 24.98
CA ALA A 118 29.32 18.14 25.22
C ALA A 118 29.95 16.75 24.98
N HIS A 119 31.26 16.73 24.80
CA HIS A 119 32.02 15.50 24.93
C HIS A 119 31.91 14.99 26.38
N GLY A 120 32.06 15.85 27.38
CA GLY A 120 31.58 15.67 28.75
C GLY A 120 31.79 14.26 29.31
N THR A 121 33.04 13.88 29.52
CA THR A 121 33.42 12.55 30.01
C THR A 121 33.34 12.44 31.53
N GLY A 122 33.24 13.54 32.29
CA GLY A 122 33.30 13.48 33.75
C GLY A 122 34.74 13.41 34.26
N THR A 123 35.70 13.92 33.49
CA THR A 123 37.13 13.91 33.87
C THR A 123 37.55 15.26 34.45
N GLN A 124 38.37 15.25 35.49
CA GLN A 124 38.85 16.47 36.15
C GLN A 124 39.67 17.38 35.23
N ALA A 125 40.36 16.78 34.24
CA ALA A 125 41.17 17.51 33.28
C ALA A 125 40.36 18.00 32.08
N GLY A 126 39.43 17.19 31.55
CA GLY A 126 38.70 17.49 30.32
C GLY A 126 37.55 18.45 30.52
N ASP A 127 36.72 18.22 31.53
CA ASP A 127 35.47 18.95 31.72
C ASP A 127 35.68 20.48 31.86
N PRO A 128 36.66 21.00 32.66
CA PRO A 128 36.93 22.43 32.72
C PRO A 128 37.43 23.04 31.41
N ARG A 129 38.23 22.29 30.64
CA ARG A 129 38.79 22.77 29.36
C ARG A 129 37.71 22.87 28.29
N GLU A 130 36.81 21.89 28.22
CA GLU A 130 35.67 21.96 27.32
C GLU A 130 34.73 23.12 27.69
N ALA A 131 34.44 23.31 28.98
CA ALA A 131 33.63 24.44 29.43
C ALA A 131 34.27 25.80 29.10
N GLU A 132 35.59 25.93 29.29
CA GLU A 132 36.38 27.12 28.91
C GLU A 132 36.28 27.39 27.40
N ALA A 133 36.41 26.37 26.56
CA ALA A 133 36.30 26.50 25.11
C ALA A 133 34.90 26.98 24.68
N VAL A 134 33.85 26.33 25.20
CA VAL A 134 32.45 26.71 24.93
C VAL A 134 32.20 28.15 25.37
N SER A 135 32.63 28.53 26.57
CA SER A 135 32.47 29.90 27.07
C SER A 135 33.23 30.92 26.23
N THR A 136 34.46 30.62 25.83
CA THR A 136 35.29 31.50 25.00
C THR A 136 34.64 31.80 23.65
N VAL A 137 33.91 30.85 23.08
CA VAL A 137 33.26 31.01 21.78
C VAL A 137 31.94 31.75 21.90
N PHE A 138 31.08 31.33 22.83
CA PHE A 138 29.73 31.85 22.91
C PHE A 138 29.61 33.07 23.84
N PHE A 139 30.46 33.20 24.85
CA PHE A 139 30.39 34.28 25.85
C PHE A 139 31.73 35.00 26.01
N PRO A 140 32.34 35.53 24.93
CA PRO A 140 33.59 36.28 25.03
C PRO A 140 33.42 37.51 25.94
N LYS A 141 34.54 38.01 26.50
CA LYS A 141 34.54 39.24 27.31
C LYS A 141 33.84 40.38 26.54
N GLY A 142 32.89 41.05 27.21
CA GLY A 142 32.05 42.09 26.60
C GLY A 142 30.82 41.58 25.84
N SER A 143 30.49 40.29 25.91
CA SER A 143 29.26 39.73 25.33
C SER A 143 28.01 40.40 25.91
N ILE A 144 27.13 40.89 25.03
CA ILE A 144 25.83 41.49 25.35
C ILE A 144 24.72 40.44 25.54
N TYR A 145 25.00 39.17 25.25
CA TYR A 145 24.05 38.08 25.42
C TYR A 145 24.01 37.60 26.86
N ASP A 146 22.80 37.27 27.32
CA ASP A 146 22.57 36.53 28.56
C ASP A 146 23.48 35.29 28.56
N ARG A 147 24.24 35.07 29.65
CA ARG A 147 25.29 34.04 29.76
C ARG A 147 24.70 32.64 29.93
N LYS A 148 23.78 32.26 29.04
CA LYS A 148 22.95 31.08 29.18
C LYS A 148 23.07 30.18 27.96
N LEU A 149 23.57 28.97 28.17
CA LEU A 149 23.63 27.86 27.23
C LEU A 149 23.41 26.55 28.01
N THR A 150 22.35 25.81 27.66
CA THR A 150 22.09 24.52 28.32
C THR A 150 23.06 23.48 27.78
N VAL A 151 23.73 22.76 28.67
CA VAL A 151 24.74 21.76 28.31
C VAL A 151 24.45 20.43 28.99
N GLY A 152 24.72 19.33 28.29
CA GLY A 152 24.67 17.98 28.86
C GLY A 152 25.49 16.99 28.05
N SER A 153 25.54 15.74 28.52
CA SER A 153 26.21 14.64 27.83
C SER A 153 25.39 13.37 27.95
N VAL A 154 25.28 12.61 26.87
CA VAL A 154 24.65 11.28 26.85
C VAL A 154 25.44 10.28 27.68
N LYS A 155 26.73 10.56 27.95
CA LYS A 155 27.63 9.66 28.68
C LYS A 155 27.27 9.50 30.15
N THR A 156 26.48 10.41 30.70
CA THR A 156 25.94 10.28 32.06
C THR A 156 24.85 9.21 32.13
N LEU A 157 24.18 8.91 31.02
CA LEU A 157 23.09 7.91 30.94
C LEU A 157 23.60 6.52 30.52
N ILE A 158 24.44 6.45 29.48
CA ILE A 158 24.81 5.18 28.83
C ILE A 158 26.31 4.89 28.86
N GLY A 159 27.08 5.73 29.55
CA GLY A 159 28.54 5.67 29.52
C GLY A 159 29.16 6.14 28.22
N HIS A 160 30.48 6.06 28.16
CA HIS A 160 31.26 6.45 27.00
C HIS A 160 31.34 5.30 25.99
N LEU A 161 30.60 5.42 24.89
CA LEU A 161 30.56 4.43 23.80
C LEU A 161 31.78 4.46 22.85
N LYS A 162 32.91 5.03 23.28
CA LYS A 162 34.13 5.24 22.48
C LYS A 162 33.86 5.63 21.02
N GLY A 163 34.16 4.74 20.05
CA GLY A 163 33.98 4.97 18.62
C GLY A 163 32.54 5.28 18.20
N SER A 164 31.53 4.96 19.02
CA SER A 164 30.12 5.28 18.80
C SER A 164 29.63 6.51 19.61
N ALA A 165 30.49 7.17 20.39
CA ALA A 165 30.08 8.22 21.32
C ALA A 165 29.59 9.50 20.61
N GLY A 166 30.22 9.89 19.49
CA GLY A 166 29.78 11.04 18.71
C GLY A 166 28.37 10.86 18.13
N LEU A 167 28.12 9.71 17.50
CA LEU A 167 26.79 9.38 16.97
C LEU A 167 25.73 9.23 18.07
N ALA A 168 26.09 8.73 19.25
CA ALA A 168 25.16 8.70 20.39
C ALA A 168 24.74 10.11 20.82
N GLY A 169 25.69 11.06 20.84
CA GLY A 169 25.39 12.48 21.10
C GLY A 169 24.51 13.11 20.02
N VAL A 170 24.77 12.80 18.74
CA VAL A 170 23.93 13.21 17.61
C VAL A 170 22.50 12.67 17.74
N LEU A 171 22.33 11.39 18.10
CA LEU A 171 21.01 10.77 18.29
C LEU A 171 20.22 11.41 19.44
N LYS A 172 20.85 11.59 20.62
CA LYS A 172 20.22 12.29 21.76
C LYS A 172 19.81 13.72 21.36
N THR A 173 20.68 14.42 20.64
CA THR A 173 20.44 15.79 20.20
C THR A 173 19.31 15.86 19.18
N SER A 174 19.26 14.93 18.22
CA SER A 174 18.16 14.84 17.26
C SER A 174 16.82 14.61 17.96
N GLN A 175 16.77 13.68 18.93
CA GLN A 175 15.57 13.45 19.74
C GLN A 175 15.18 14.70 20.54
N ALA A 176 16.15 15.40 21.16
CA ALA A 176 15.89 16.62 21.90
C ALA A 176 15.30 17.74 21.02
N LEU A 177 15.74 17.84 19.76
CA LEU A 177 15.19 18.77 18.77
C LEU A 177 13.78 18.37 18.34
N GLN A 178 13.54 17.09 18.05
CA GLN A 178 12.23 16.58 17.64
C GLN A 178 11.15 16.77 18.71
N HIS A 179 11.50 16.53 19.97
CA HIS A 179 10.56 16.63 21.10
C HIS A 179 10.52 18.02 21.75
N GLY A 180 11.39 18.94 21.33
CA GLY A 180 11.53 20.26 21.95
C GLY A 180 11.90 20.22 23.43
N GLN A 181 12.57 19.15 23.87
CA GLN A 181 12.87 18.85 25.28
C GLN A 181 14.32 18.42 25.44
N ILE A 182 15.03 19.00 26.40
CA ILE A 182 16.41 18.62 26.74
C ILE A 182 16.37 17.63 27.91
N PRO A 183 16.85 16.37 27.73
CA PRO A 183 16.96 15.43 28.84
C PRO A 183 17.94 15.91 29.92
N ALA A 184 17.68 15.57 31.17
CA ALA A 184 18.52 15.96 32.30
C ALA A 184 19.95 15.39 32.19
N ASN A 185 20.94 16.17 32.61
CA ASN A 185 22.31 15.69 32.83
C ASN A 185 22.36 14.93 34.16
N VAL A 186 22.24 13.60 34.12
CA VAL A 186 22.17 12.80 35.34
C VAL A 186 23.51 12.79 36.10
N HIS A 187 23.44 12.54 37.41
CA HIS A 187 24.56 12.57 38.36
C HIS A 187 25.15 13.96 38.70
N PHE A 188 24.63 15.03 38.09
CA PHE A 188 25.01 16.41 38.42
C PHE A 188 24.23 16.91 39.65
N LYS A 189 24.94 17.11 40.76
CA LYS A 189 24.45 17.63 42.04
C LYS A 189 25.06 18.98 42.40
N THR A 190 26.38 19.10 42.27
CA THR A 190 27.14 20.30 42.65
C THR A 190 28.12 20.63 41.55
N LEU A 191 28.03 21.84 40.98
CA LEU A 191 28.92 22.29 39.92
C LEU A 191 30.38 22.25 40.37
N ASN A 192 31.27 21.79 39.51
CA ASN A 192 32.71 21.84 39.77
C ASN A 192 33.19 23.31 39.84
N PRO A 193 33.87 23.75 40.92
CA PRO A 193 34.35 25.13 41.05
C PRO A 193 35.27 25.60 39.91
N LYS A 194 35.95 24.66 39.23
CA LYS A 194 36.79 24.95 38.05
C LYS A 194 35.97 25.34 36.81
N ILE A 195 34.64 25.15 36.83
CA ILE A 195 33.69 25.43 35.74
C ILE A 195 32.84 26.68 36.02
N GLU A 196 32.84 27.18 37.26
CA GLU A 196 31.83 28.12 37.76
C GLU A 196 31.78 29.55 37.15
N PRO A 197 32.63 30.03 36.23
CA PRO A 197 32.27 31.21 35.45
C PRO A 197 31.32 30.97 34.25
N PHE A 198 30.91 29.72 33.93
CA PHE A 198 30.52 29.35 32.54
C PHE A 198 29.08 28.81 32.25
N TYR A 199 28.01 29.00 33.07
CA TYR A 199 26.70 28.27 32.94
C TYR A 199 25.37 29.10 32.73
N GLY A 200 24.30 28.54 32.08
CA GLY A 200 22.88 29.02 32.16
C GLY A 200 21.80 28.48 31.12
N ASN A 201 20.48 28.79 31.20
CA ASN A 201 19.33 28.11 30.50
C ASN A 201 18.68 28.76 29.23
N LEU A 202 18.11 27.99 28.24
CA LEU A 202 16.94 28.32 27.35
C LEU A 202 16.56 27.22 26.28
N GLN A 203 15.39 27.36 25.60
CA GLN A 203 14.71 26.43 24.66
C GLN A 203 15.41 26.16 23.30
N THR A 204 15.24 24.96 22.73
CA THR A 204 16.04 24.42 21.61
C THR A 204 15.50 24.67 20.21
N ARG A 205 16.32 25.27 19.33
CA ARG A 205 16.14 25.25 17.86
C ARG A 205 17.39 24.81 17.11
N ARG A 206 18.57 25.14 17.65
CA ARG A 206 19.88 24.69 17.18
C ARG A 206 20.68 24.11 18.33
N ALA A 207 21.41 23.05 18.05
CA ALA A 207 22.27 22.40 19.01
C ALA A 207 23.66 22.12 18.45
N SER A 208 24.65 22.12 19.32
CA SER A 208 26.02 21.72 19.02
C SER A 208 26.31 20.35 19.63
N VAL A 209 27.13 19.53 18.96
CA VAL A 209 27.58 18.23 19.45
C VAL A 209 29.10 18.14 19.36
N ASN A 210 29.77 17.86 20.48
CA ASN A 210 31.21 17.65 20.55
C ASN A 210 31.57 16.17 20.67
N SER A 211 32.68 15.78 20.04
CA SER A 211 33.33 14.49 20.29
C SER A 211 34.84 14.64 20.16
N PHE A 212 35.56 14.44 21.25
CA PHE A 212 37.01 14.63 21.31
C PHE A 212 37.70 13.29 21.53
N GLY A 213 38.66 12.97 20.68
CA GLY A 213 39.45 11.75 20.77
C GLY A 213 40.59 11.94 21.76
N PHE A 214 40.87 10.91 22.57
CA PHE A 214 41.96 10.96 23.54
C PHE A 214 43.35 11.19 22.90
N GLY A 215 43.50 10.98 21.59
CA GLY A 215 44.72 11.29 20.83
C GLY A 215 44.78 12.69 20.23
N GLY A 216 43.87 13.60 20.62
CA GLY A 216 43.86 15.02 20.23
C GLY A 216 42.96 15.38 19.04
N THR A 217 42.44 14.40 18.28
CA THR A 217 41.52 14.68 17.17
C THR A 217 40.16 15.11 17.71
N ASN A 218 39.71 16.31 17.35
CA ASN A 218 38.42 16.85 17.77
C ASN A 218 37.42 16.84 16.62
N ALA A 219 36.14 16.66 16.95
CA ALA A 219 35.02 16.79 16.03
C ALA A 219 33.89 17.63 16.65
N HIS A 220 33.26 18.45 15.80
CA HIS A 220 32.09 19.28 16.14
C HIS A 220 31.01 19.13 15.08
N ALA A 221 29.75 19.10 15.48
CA ALA A 221 28.61 19.11 14.58
C ALA A 221 27.56 20.13 15.03
N ILE A 222 26.91 20.79 14.07
CA ILE A 222 25.82 21.73 14.29
C ILE A 222 24.54 21.09 13.77
N LEU A 223 23.53 20.93 14.63
CA LEU A 223 22.22 20.36 14.30
C LEU A 223 21.12 21.43 14.41
N GLU A 224 20.16 21.39 13.50
CA GLU A 224 18.98 22.27 13.49
C GLU A 224 17.70 21.44 13.48
N ALA A 225 16.67 21.92 14.19
CA ALA A 225 15.33 21.35 14.08
C ALA A 225 14.78 21.54 12.66
N TRP A 226 14.12 20.52 12.13
CA TRP A 226 13.36 20.63 10.89
C TRP A 226 11.90 20.94 11.21
N GLU A 227 11.52 22.21 11.09
CA GLU A 227 10.11 22.61 11.09
C GLU A 227 9.57 22.38 9.68
N SER A 228 9.06 21.16 9.43
CA SER A 228 8.22 20.97 8.24
C SER A 228 7.11 22.00 8.33
N LYS A 229 6.90 22.80 7.27
CA LYS A 229 5.60 23.44 7.06
C LYS A 229 4.64 22.27 6.95
N ARG A 230 4.06 21.83 8.07
CA ARG A 230 2.82 21.06 8.06
C ARG A 230 1.92 21.94 7.22
N GLN A 231 1.72 21.59 5.96
CA GLN A 231 0.43 21.87 5.37
C GLN A 231 -0.51 21.25 6.39
N GLU A 232 -1.23 22.10 7.14
CA GLU A 232 -2.43 21.66 7.81
C GLU A 232 -3.13 20.83 6.75
N SER A 233 -3.14 19.51 6.95
CA SER A 233 -3.69 18.54 6.03
C SER A 233 -5.16 18.92 5.94
N GLY A 234 -5.48 19.78 4.96
CA GLY A 234 -6.70 20.55 4.97
C GLY A 234 -7.82 19.56 4.83
N SER A 235 -8.54 19.29 5.93
CA SER A 235 -9.75 18.47 5.96
C SER A 235 -9.72 17.34 4.92
N HIS A 236 -8.62 16.59 4.83
CA HIS A 236 -8.54 15.52 3.85
C HIS A 236 -9.51 14.47 4.36
N SER A 237 -10.66 14.36 3.67
CA SER A 237 -11.71 13.38 3.88
C SER A 237 -11.08 12.10 4.41
N LYS A 238 -11.44 11.70 5.64
CA LYS A 238 -10.98 10.45 6.25
C LYS A 238 -11.36 9.34 5.26
N THR A 239 -10.40 8.87 4.49
CA THR A 239 -10.59 7.73 3.60
C THR A 239 -10.99 6.55 4.46
N GLU A 240 -12.20 6.04 4.25
CA GLU A 240 -12.75 4.91 4.98
C GLU A 240 -12.11 3.61 4.47
N GLY A 241 -10.85 3.40 4.81
CA GLY A 241 -10.16 2.13 4.68
C GLY A 241 -9.03 2.03 3.66
N GLY A 242 -8.34 0.89 3.70
CA GLY A 242 -7.12 0.63 2.92
C GLY A 242 -6.75 -0.85 2.87
N LEU A 243 -5.68 -1.13 2.11
CA LEU A 243 -5.04 -2.44 2.04
C LEU A 243 -3.69 -2.39 2.78
N PHE A 244 -3.59 -3.16 3.86
CA PHE A 244 -2.43 -3.22 4.73
C PHE A 244 -1.63 -4.50 4.44
N VAL A 245 -0.43 -4.33 3.91
CA VAL A 245 0.43 -5.43 3.49
C VAL A 245 1.59 -5.64 4.45
N LEU A 246 1.92 -6.89 4.74
CA LEU A 246 3.08 -7.28 5.51
C LEU A 246 3.86 -8.35 4.76
N SER A 247 5.20 -8.25 4.80
CA SER A 247 6.06 -9.32 4.31
C SER A 247 7.29 -9.54 5.18
N ALA A 248 7.86 -10.76 5.13
CA ALA A 248 9.09 -11.12 5.80
C ALA A 248 9.82 -12.31 5.14
N ASN A 249 11.05 -12.59 5.57
CA ASN A 249 11.86 -13.71 5.10
C ASN A 249 11.53 -15.06 5.79
N SER A 250 10.66 -15.07 6.79
CA SER A 250 10.18 -16.29 7.45
C SER A 250 8.77 -16.10 7.98
N ALA A 251 8.04 -17.19 8.20
CA ALA A 251 6.73 -17.17 8.83
C ALA A 251 6.79 -16.58 10.26
N GLN A 252 7.84 -16.88 11.03
CA GLN A 252 8.05 -16.35 12.37
C GLN A 252 8.25 -14.82 12.36
N SER A 253 9.08 -14.31 11.44
CA SER A 253 9.29 -12.87 11.30
C SER A 253 8.01 -12.15 10.83
N LEU A 254 7.21 -12.78 9.97
CA LEU A 254 5.92 -12.23 9.53
C LEU A 254 4.93 -12.14 10.70
N ALA A 255 4.82 -13.20 11.51
CA ALA A 255 3.99 -13.21 12.71
C ALA A 255 4.44 -12.16 13.73
N SER A 256 5.75 -12.02 13.95
CA SER A 256 6.32 -10.99 14.84
C SER A 256 5.98 -9.57 14.34
N ARG A 257 6.06 -9.31 13.03
CA ARG A 257 5.67 -8.02 12.44
C ARG A 257 4.18 -7.74 12.60
N ALA A 258 3.32 -8.73 12.36
CA ALA A 258 1.88 -8.58 12.56
C ALA A 258 1.53 -8.28 14.03
N SER A 259 2.18 -8.96 14.98
CA SER A 259 2.02 -8.72 16.42
C SER A 259 2.50 -7.32 16.83
N LYS A 260 3.66 -6.87 16.34
CA LYS A 260 4.16 -5.50 16.62
C LYS A 260 3.24 -4.42 16.06
N LEU A 261 2.72 -4.63 14.83
CA LEU A 261 1.76 -3.70 14.25
C LEU A 261 0.45 -3.69 15.04
N CYS A 262 -0.06 -4.85 15.46
CA CYS A 262 -1.23 -4.95 16.31
C CYS A 262 -1.05 -4.14 17.61
N HIS A 263 0.06 -4.34 18.32
CA HIS A 263 0.35 -3.64 19.56
C HIS A 263 0.51 -2.12 19.38
N TYR A 264 1.12 -1.71 18.27
CA TYR A 264 1.21 -0.31 17.88
C TYR A 264 -0.19 0.31 17.70
N LEU A 265 -1.09 -0.35 16.96
CA LEU A 265 -2.44 0.15 16.70
C LEU A 265 -3.31 0.19 17.96
N GLU A 266 -3.13 -0.75 18.89
CA GLU A 266 -3.78 -0.72 20.20
C GLU A 266 -3.36 0.50 21.03
N SER A 267 -2.11 0.92 20.89
CA SER A 267 -1.56 2.07 21.62
C SER A 267 -1.80 3.41 20.90
N ASN A 268 -2.19 3.40 19.63
CA ASN A 268 -2.36 4.58 18.78
C ASN A 268 -3.67 4.47 17.95
N PRO A 269 -4.85 4.46 18.61
CA PRO A 269 -6.15 4.26 17.94
C PRO A 269 -6.50 5.35 16.92
N GLU A 270 -5.84 6.51 16.99
CA GLU A 270 -5.97 7.66 16.09
C GLU A 270 -5.11 7.57 14.81
N THR A 271 -4.39 6.46 14.62
CA THR A 271 -3.54 6.24 13.44
C THR A 271 -4.29 6.49 12.14
N ASP A 272 -3.75 7.34 11.26
CA ASP A 272 -4.27 7.51 9.91
C ASP A 272 -4.00 6.26 9.06
N LEU A 273 -5.07 5.55 8.74
CA LEU A 273 -5.04 4.33 7.93
C LEU A 273 -4.47 4.53 6.53
N ARG A 274 -4.63 5.71 5.91
CA ARG A 274 -4.07 5.99 4.59
C ARG A 274 -2.55 6.07 4.64
N CYS A 275 -2.04 6.87 5.57
CA CYS A 275 -0.61 7.00 5.83
C CYS A 275 0.02 5.65 6.20
N LEU A 276 -0.68 4.85 7.00
CA LEU A 276 -0.25 3.50 7.36
C LEU A 276 -0.20 2.57 6.14
N SER A 277 -1.26 2.56 5.32
CA SER A 277 -1.36 1.77 4.09
C SER A 277 -0.22 2.13 3.12
N TYR A 278 -0.02 3.43 2.85
CA TYR A 278 1.09 3.95 2.04
C TYR A 278 2.44 3.47 2.57
N THR A 279 2.68 3.67 3.88
CA THR A 279 3.95 3.33 4.52
C THR A 279 4.25 1.83 4.44
N LEU A 280 3.24 0.98 4.68
CA LEU A 280 3.40 -0.48 4.62
C LEU A 280 3.68 -0.97 3.20
N PHE A 281 3.03 -0.37 2.20
CA PHE A 281 3.22 -0.74 0.80
C PHE A 281 4.64 -0.43 0.30
N HIS A 282 5.24 0.67 0.78
CA HIS A 282 6.60 1.08 0.43
C HIS A 282 7.72 0.38 1.23
N ARG A 283 7.38 -0.58 2.11
CA ARG A 283 8.40 -1.41 2.77
C ARG A 283 8.96 -2.46 1.80
N ALA A 284 10.17 -2.91 2.09
CA ALA A 284 10.79 -4.04 1.40
C ALA A 284 9.83 -5.25 1.36
N ASN A 285 9.76 -5.90 0.19
CA ASN A 285 8.81 -6.95 -0.08
C ASN A 285 9.51 -8.32 -0.17
N PHE A 286 9.05 -9.28 0.64
CA PHE A 286 9.62 -10.61 0.79
C PHE A 286 8.63 -11.73 0.42
N GLY A 287 9.08 -12.98 0.47
CA GLY A 287 8.30 -14.14 0.02
C GLY A 287 7.16 -14.56 0.96
N PHE A 288 7.29 -14.38 2.27
CA PHE A 288 6.17 -14.62 3.19
C PHE A 288 5.33 -13.36 3.26
N ARG A 289 4.04 -13.46 2.89
CA ARG A 289 3.16 -12.31 2.67
C ARG A 289 1.82 -12.45 3.36
N ALA A 290 1.34 -11.35 3.93
CA ALA A 290 -0.02 -11.19 4.45
C ALA A 290 -0.61 -9.87 3.96
N ALA A 291 -1.92 -9.86 3.76
CA ALA A 291 -2.67 -8.71 3.29
C ALA A 291 -3.99 -8.65 4.06
N PHE A 292 -4.33 -7.45 4.54
CA PHE A 292 -5.52 -7.18 5.33
C PHE A 292 -6.23 -5.98 4.72
N SER A 293 -7.53 -6.09 4.50
CA SER A 293 -8.41 -4.95 4.25
C SER A 293 -8.99 -4.46 5.57
N ALA A 294 -9.12 -3.16 5.77
CA ALA A 294 -9.87 -2.62 6.90
C ALA A 294 -10.36 -1.21 6.63
N THR A 295 -11.50 -0.84 7.19
CA THR A 295 -12.08 0.52 7.16
C THR A 295 -11.89 1.30 8.46
N SER A 296 -11.41 0.63 9.52
CA SER A 296 -11.10 1.25 10.81
C SER A 296 -9.87 0.61 11.47
N VAL A 297 -9.20 1.36 12.36
CA VAL A 297 -8.06 0.87 13.15
C VAL A 297 -8.47 -0.33 14.01
N GLN A 298 -9.69 -0.32 14.54
CA GLN A 298 -10.26 -1.40 15.33
C GLN A 298 -10.39 -2.68 14.50
N GLN A 299 -11.00 -2.58 13.30
CA GLN A 299 -11.16 -3.74 12.41
C GLN A 299 -9.80 -4.30 11.97
N LEU A 300 -8.83 -3.45 11.65
CA LEU A 300 -7.47 -3.89 11.30
C LEU A 300 -6.81 -4.63 12.46
N THR A 301 -6.93 -4.09 13.68
CA THR A 301 -6.37 -4.68 14.90
C THR A 301 -6.97 -6.07 15.16
N GLU A 302 -8.28 -6.23 15.03
CA GLU A 302 -8.95 -7.53 15.17
C GLU A 302 -8.46 -8.55 14.13
N LYS A 303 -8.37 -8.15 12.85
CA LYS A 303 -7.84 -9.02 11.79
C LYS A 303 -6.39 -9.44 12.04
N LEU A 304 -5.56 -8.53 12.55
CA LEU A 304 -4.17 -8.83 12.93
C LEU A 304 -4.10 -9.81 14.10
N LYS A 305 -4.94 -9.65 15.14
CA LYS A 305 -5.03 -10.60 16.26
C LYS A 305 -5.37 -12.00 15.78
N THR A 306 -6.40 -12.15 14.94
CA THR A 306 -6.79 -13.45 14.37
C THR A 306 -5.66 -14.07 13.55
N ALA A 307 -4.95 -13.28 12.76
CA ALA A 307 -3.84 -13.78 11.94
C ALA A 307 -2.62 -14.23 12.75
N VAL A 308 -2.32 -13.55 13.87
CA VAL A 308 -1.28 -13.96 14.81
C VAL A 308 -1.64 -15.29 15.46
N LEU A 309 -2.90 -15.47 15.87
CA LEU A 309 -3.39 -16.73 16.48
C LEU A 309 -3.36 -17.91 15.50
N ASN A 310 -3.77 -17.68 14.25
CA ASN A 310 -3.89 -18.74 13.25
C ASN A 310 -2.57 -19.12 12.56
N LYS A 311 -1.43 -18.50 12.94
CA LYS A 311 -0.12 -18.62 12.29
C LYS A 311 -0.20 -18.37 10.78
N VAL A 312 0.14 -17.16 10.35
CA VAL A 312 0.07 -16.73 8.95
C VAL A 312 0.58 -17.80 7.98
N PRO A 313 -0.29 -18.41 7.16
CA PRO A 313 0.12 -19.49 6.28
C PRO A 313 1.05 -18.97 5.19
N ARG A 314 2.00 -19.81 4.76
CA ARG A 314 2.79 -19.53 3.56
C ARG A 314 1.83 -19.52 2.37
N THR A 315 1.61 -18.35 1.78
CA THR A 315 0.99 -18.32 0.45
C THR A 315 1.99 -18.97 -0.50
N THR A 316 1.61 -20.06 -1.16
CA THR A 316 2.38 -20.62 -2.27
C THR A 316 2.44 -19.56 -3.35
N SER A 317 3.54 -18.81 -3.38
CA SER A 317 3.79 -17.81 -4.41
C SER A 317 3.82 -18.52 -5.76
N ILE A 318 3.11 -17.98 -6.74
CA ILE A 318 3.27 -18.42 -8.12
C ILE A 318 4.73 -18.13 -8.50
N PRO A 319 5.50 -19.12 -9.00
CA PRO A 319 6.91 -18.93 -9.32
C PRO A 319 7.11 -17.70 -10.20
N GLU A 320 8.25 -17.03 -10.03
CA GLU A 320 8.68 -15.90 -10.86
C GLU A 320 8.91 -16.39 -12.30
N LYS A 321 7.83 -16.47 -13.07
CA LYS A 321 7.83 -16.69 -14.52
C LYS A 321 7.21 -15.46 -15.18
N MET A 322 7.24 -15.42 -16.52
CA MET A 322 6.62 -14.43 -17.42
C MET A 322 5.41 -13.68 -16.81
N PRO A 323 5.14 -12.41 -17.20
CA PRO A 323 4.13 -11.55 -16.55
C PRO A 323 2.84 -12.31 -16.22
N PRO A 324 2.32 -12.17 -14.98
CA PRO A 324 1.19 -12.96 -14.53
C PRO A 324 -0.03 -12.67 -15.39
N ARG A 325 -0.73 -13.75 -15.79
CA ARG A 325 -1.85 -13.67 -16.71
C ARG A 325 -3.16 -13.79 -15.96
N ILE A 326 -3.87 -12.67 -15.86
CA ILE A 326 -5.17 -12.59 -15.16
C ILE A 326 -6.30 -12.68 -16.18
N LEU A 327 -7.23 -13.62 -15.96
CA LEU A 327 -8.49 -13.72 -16.70
C LEU A 327 -9.56 -12.86 -16.02
N GLY A 328 -10.03 -11.83 -16.71
CA GLY A 328 -11.16 -11.01 -16.27
C GLY A 328 -12.49 -11.66 -16.62
N VAL A 329 -13.33 -11.96 -15.63
CA VAL A 329 -14.68 -12.52 -15.83
C VAL A 329 -15.71 -11.44 -15.50
N PHE A 330 -16.59 -11.08 -16.42
CA PHE A 330 -17.54 -9.98 -16.24
C PHE A 330 -18.96 -10.50 -16.03
N THR A 331 -19.48 -10.26 -14.83
CA THR A 331 -20.81 -10.73 -14.40
C THR A 331 -21.93 -10.11 -15.25
N GLY A 332 -22.95 -10.91 -15.56
CA GLY A 332 -24.18 -10.45 -16.21
C GLY A 332 -25.20 -9.89 -15.22
N GLN A 333 -26.44 -9.74 -15.68
CA GLN A 333 -27.57 -9.35 -14.84
C GLN A 333 -27.96 -10.49 -13.88
N GLY A 334 -28.38 -10.15 -12.66
CA GLY A 334 -28.80 -11.08 -11.60
C GLY A 334 -27.92 -11.05 -10.36
N ALA A 335 -26.71 -10.49 -10.45
CA ALA A 335 -25.79 -10.35 -9.32
C ALA A 335 -26.01 -9.06 -8.50
N GLN A 336 -26.75 -8.10 -9.04
CA GLN A 336 -27.01 -6.81 -8.39
C GLN A 336 -27.70 -6.95 -7.03
N TRP A 337 -27.48 -5.97 -6.17
CA TRP A 337 -28.15 -5.81 -4.88
C TRP A 337 -28.30 -4.32 -4.59
N ALA A 338 -29.25 -3.94 -3.72
CA ALA A 338 -29.44 -2.55 -3.33
C ALA A 338 -28.14 -1.99 -2.73
N THR A 339 -27.82 -0.72 -3.00
CA THR A 339 -26.63 -0.03 -2.48
C THR A 339 -25.26 -0.60 -2.87
N MET A 340 -25.17 -1.51 -3.85
CA MET A 340 -23.88 -2.00 -4.35
C MET A 340 -22.99 -0.85 -4.85
N GLY A 341 -21.75 -0.77 -4.37
CA GLY A 341 -20.79 0.26 -4.77
C GLY A 341 -20.99 1.63 -4.13
N VAL A 342 -21.99 1.82 -3.25
CA VAL A 342 -22.23 3.12 -2.57
C VAL A 342 -21.03 3.51 -1.72
N GLN A 343 -20.46 2.57 -0.97
CA GLN A 343 -19.32 2.85 -0.09
C GLN A 343 -18.05 3.22 -0.90
N LEU A 344 -17.87 2.62 -2.08
CA LEU A 344 -16.80 3.02 -3.01
C LEU A 344 -17.07 4.39 -3.65
N HIS A 345 -18.33 4.73 -3.92
CA HIS A 345 -18.71 6.05 -4.43
C HIS A 345 -18.46 7.15 -3.40
N GLU A 346 -18.63 6.86 -2.12
CA GLU A 346 -18.36 7.80 -1.01
C GLU A 346 -16.85 7.96 -0.76
N SER A 347 -16.07 6.87 -0.85
CA SER A 347 -14.65 6.86 -0.50
C SER A 347 -13.67 7.12 -1.64
N SER A 348 -14.01 6.82 -2.90
CA SER A 348 -13.07 6.87 -4.04
C SER A 348 -13.45 7.90 -5.11
N ASN A 349 -12.53 8.81 -5.40
CA ASN A 349 -12.68 9.79 -6.48
C ASN A 349 -12.68 9.14 -7.87
N VAL A 350 -11.88 8.07 -8.05
CA VAL A 350 -11.83 7.30 -9.31
C VAL A 350 -13.19 6.65 -9.57
N PHE A 351 -13.75 5.98 -8.56
CA PHE A 351 -15.06 5.35 -8.68
C PHE A 351 -16.18 6.36 -8.95
N ARG A 352 -16.15 7.53 -8.29
CA ARG A 352 -17.13 8.59 -8.47
C ARG A 352 -17.09 9.23 -9.87
N SER A 353 -15.89 9.35 -10.45
CA SER A 353 -15.69 9.98 -11.76
C SER A 353 -16.17 9.09 -12.91
N ALA A 354 -16.22 7.77 -12.72
CA ALA A 354 -16.82 6.85 -13.65
C ALA A 354 -18.35 6.96 -13.59
N PHE A 355 -18.93 7.76 -14.50
CA PHE A 355 -20.37 7.97 -14.63
C PHE A 355 -21.16 6.64 -14.71
N LEU A 356 -21.78 6.22 -13.58
CA LEU A 356 -22.89 5.25 -13.37
C LEU A 356 -22.73 3.70 -13.48
N PRO A 357 -22.06 3.02 -14.43
CA PRO A 357 -21.94 1.57 -14.36
C PRO A 357 -20.87 1.10 -13.37
N VAL A 358 -21.29 0.42 -12.31
CA VAL A 358 -20.41 -0.19 -11.29
C VAL A 358 -19.24 -0.96 -11.91
N GLN A 359 -19.47 -1.77 -12.95
CA GLN A 359 -18.37 -2.52 -13.59
C GLN A 359 -17.34 -1.62 -14.29
N VAL A 360 -17.75 -0.51 -14.92
CA VAL A 360 -16.81 0.44 -15.55
C VAL A 360 -15.98 1.12 -14.46
N ALA A 361 -16.62 1.55 -13.38
CA ALA A 361 -15.94 2.16 -12.23
C ALA A 361 -14.94 1.19 -11.57
N LEU A 362 -15.32 -0.08 -11.38
CA LEU A 362 -14.41 -1.11 -10.86
C LEU A 362 -13.22 -1.36 -11.79
N ILE A 363 -13.41 -1.37 -13.12
CA ILE A 363 -12.31 -1.51 -14.09
C ILE A 363 -11.34 -0.33 -13.95
N ASP A 364 -11.84 0.89 -13.83
CA ASP A 364 -10.99 2.08 -13.70
C ASP A 364 -10.22 2.08 -12.38
N MET A 365 -10.84 1.64 -11.28
CA MET A 365 -10.14 1.42 -10.01
C MET A 365 -9.06 0.33 -10.13
N LEU A 366 -9.35 -0.78 -10.80
CA LEU A 366 -8.36 -1.84 -11.03
C LEU A 366 -7.18 -1.34 -11.90
N ARG A 367 -7.46 -0.52 -12.91
CA ARG A 367 -6.42 0.12 -13.74
C ARG A 367 -5.58 1.11 -12.94
N ALA A 368 -6.19 1.92 -12.08
CA ALA A 368 -5.47 2.78 -11.13
C ALA A 368 -4.57 1.94 -10.21
N ALA A 369 -5.07 0.79 -9.77
CA ALA A 369 -4.30 -0.22 -9.02
C ALA A 369 -3.26 -0.98 -9.86
N ARG A 370 -3.03 -0.62 -11.12
CA ARG A 370 -2.14 -1.30 -12.10
C ARG A 370 -2.51 -2.76 -12.43
N VAL A 371 -3.70 -3.21 -12.06
CA VAL A 371 -4.18 -4.55 -12.43
C VAL A 371 -4.48 -4.58 -13.93
N GLN A 372 -3.79 -5.46 -14.65
CA GLN A 372 -3.96 -5.68 -16.07
C GLN A 372 -4.50 -7.08 -16.33
N PHE A 373 -5.44 -7.19 -17.27
CA PHE A 373 -5.98 -8.47 -17.72
C PHE A 373 -5.26 -8.91 -18.99
N SER A 374 -5.00 -10.21 -19.11
CA SER A 374 -4.47 -10.80 -20.35
C SER A 374 -5.56 -11.37 -21.23
N GLY A 375 -6.73 -11.64 -20.65
CA GLY A 375 -7.91 -12.07 -21.37
C GLY A 375 -9.18 -11.73 -20.61
N VAL A 376 -10.29 -11.55 -21.33
CA VAL A 376 -11.58 -11.20 -20.75
C VAL A 376 -12.72 -12.02 -21.34
N VAL A 377 -13.65 -12.45 -20.48
CA VAL A 377 -14.90 -13.13 -20.86
C VAL A 377 -16.06 -12.42 -20.17
N GLY A 378 -17.13 -12.12 -20.91
CA GLY A 378 -18.35 -11.52 -20.34
C GLY A 378 -19.58 -12.41 -20.48
N HIS A 379 -20.44 -12.39 -19.46
CA HIS A 379 -21.76 -13.04 -19.50
C HIS A 379 -22.85 -12.01 -19.80
N SER A 380 -23.66 -12.23 -20.85
CA SER A 380 -24.79 -11.34 -21.19
C SER A 380 -24.38 -9.85 -21.25
N SER A 381 -24.91 -8.99 -20.38
CA SER A 381 -24.52 -7.56 -20.23
C SER A 381 -23.05 -7.35 -19.90
N GLY A 382 -22.42 -8.26 -19.15
CA GLY A 382 -21.02 -8.17 -18.74
C GLY A 382 -20.06 -8.09 -19.92
N LYS A 383 -20.50 -8.49 -21.12
CA LYS A 383 -19.74 -8.29 -22.37
C LYS A 383 -19.46 -6.81 -22.66
N ILE A 384 -20.34 -5.89 -22.27
CA ILE A 384 -20.12 -4.44 -22.45
C ILE A 384 -18.87 -4.01 -21.66
N ALA A 385 -18.77 -4.46 -20.39
CA ALA A 385 -17.63 -4.19 -19.52
C ALA A 385 -16.35 -4.92 -19.98
N ALA A 386 -16.46 -6.16 -20.46
CA ALA A 386 -15.33 -6.89 -21.06
C ALA A 386 -14.78 -6.15 -22.30
N THR A 387 -15.67 -5.63 -23.15
CA THR A 387 -15.30 -4.89 -24.37
C THR A 387 -14.63 -3.55 -24.04
N TYR A 388 -15.11 -2.85 -22.99
CA TYR A 388 -14.44 -1.66 -22.45
C TYR A 388 -13.05 -2.00 -21.87
N THR A 389 -12.92 -3.13 -21.19
CA THR A 389 -11.64 -3.60 -20.63
C THR A 389 -10.62 -3.87 -21.73
N ALA A 390 -11.05 -4.57 -22.78
CA ALA A 390 -10.24 -4.87 -23.97
C ALA A 390 -10.04 -3.66 -24.91
N GLY A 391 -10.50 -2.46 -24.53
CA GLY A 391 -10.19 -1.21 -25.23
C GLY A 391 -10.97 -0.93 -26.52
N TYR A 392 -11.87 -1.81 -26.96
CA TYR A 392 -12.71 -1.59 -28.16
C TYR A 392 -13.74 -0.48 -27.94
N LEU A 393 -14.18 -0.28 -26.70
CA LEU A 393 -15.09 0.80 -26.30
C LEU A 393 -14.40 1.77 -25.33
N ASN A 394 -14.80 3.04 -25.38
CA ASN A 394 -14.59 3.98 -24.27
C ASN A 394 -15.78 3.93 -23.29
N ALA A 395 -15.62 4.54 -22.12
CA ALA A 395 -16.66 4.54 -21.08
C ALA A 395 -18.00 5.11 -21.58
N HIS A 396 -17.94 6.22 -22.34
CA HIS A 396 -19.12 6.88 -22.89
C HIS A 396 -19.97 5.95 -23.79
N ASN A 397 -19.34 5.19 -24.68
CA ASN A 397 -20.03 4.28 -25.58
C ASN A 397 -20.53 3.03 -24.86
N ALA A 398 -19.75 2.49 -23.91
CA ALA A 398 -20.19 1.41 -23.03
C ALA A 398 -21.47 1.79 -22.26
N ILE A 399 -21.54 3.00 -21.71
CA ILE A 399 -22.72 3.54 -21.02
C ILE A 399 -23.91 3.64 -21.96
N ARG A 400 -23.74 4.21 -23.16
CA ARG A 400 -24.83 4.32 -24.15
C ARG A 400 -25.41 2.94 -24.51
N ILE A 401 -24.55 1.97 -24.79
CA ILE A 401 -24.96 0.60 -25.11
C ILE A 401 -25.76 0.01 -23.95
N ALA A 402 -25.25 0.11 -22.71
CA ALA A 402 -25.95 -0.38 -21.52
C ALA A 402 -27.30 0.33 -21.28
N TYR A 403 -27.35 1.66 -21.46
CA TYR A 403 -28.55 2.47 -21.29
C TYR A 403 -29.64 2.07 -22.26
N PHE A 404 -29.36 2.05 -23.57
CA PHE A 404 -30.36 1.69 -24.57
C PHE A 404 -30.77 0.23 -24.47
N ARG A 405 -29.86 -0.67 -24.10
CA ARG A 405 -30.18 -2.06 -23.78
C ARG A 405 -31.24 -2.12 -22.68
N GLY A 406 -31.04 -1.44 -21.56
CA GLY A 406 -31.99 -1.38 -20.45
C GLY A 406 -33.31 -0.70 -20.82
N PHE A 407 -33.26 0.42 -21.54
CA PHE A 407 -34.42 1.18 -21.99
C PHE A 407 -35.36 0.34 -22.86
N HIS A 408 -34.81 -0.34 -23.87
CA HIS A 408 -35.60 -1.18 -24.77
C HIS A 408 -36.04 -2.49 -24.14
N SER A 409 -35.22 -3.10 -23.27
CA SER A 409 -35.59 -4.34 -22.57
C SER A 409 -36.82 -4.16 -21.67
N LYS A 410 -37.08 -2.96 -21.14
CA LYS A 410 -38.32 -2.66 -20.38
C LYS A 410 -39.59 -2.75 -21.22
N LYS A 411 -39.48 -2.63 -22.54
CA LYS A 411 -40.59 -2.71 -23.49
C LYS A 411 -40.74 -4.10 -24.09
N ALA A 412 -39.89 -5.05 -23.69
CA ALA A 412 -39.96 -6.42 -24.15
C ALA A 412 -41.24 -7.08 -23.60
N GLN A 413 -42.03 -7.64 -24.50
CA GLN A 413 -43.27 -8.33 -24.17
C GLN A 413 -43.33 -9.63 -24.98
N GLY A 414 -43.99 -10.64 -24.41
CA GLY A 414 -44.25 -11.88 -25.13
C GLY A 414 -45.34 -11.69 -26.19
N PRO A 415 -45.54 -12.70 -27.05
CA PRO A 415 -46.70 -12.75 -27.93
C PRO A 415 -47.98 -12.49 -27.12
N GLU A 416 -48.85 -11.61 -27.63
CA GLU A 416 -50.13 -11.24 -26.98
C GLU A 416 -50.00 -10.64 -25.56
N GLY A 417 -48.83 -10.09 -25.21
CA GLY A 417 -48.60 -9.48 -23.89
C GLY A 417 -48.35 -10.49 -22.77
N SER A 418 -48.01 -11.74 -23.12
CA SER A 418 -47.72 -12.78 -22.14
C SER A 418 -46.55 -12.41 -21.21
N SER A 419 -46.69 -12.80 -19.93
CA SER A 419 -45.63 -12.64 -18.95
C SER A 419 -44.51 -13.64 -19.21
N SER A 420 -43.27 -13.25 -18.85
CA SER A 420 -42.06 -14.02 -19.18
C SER A 420 -41.29 -14.42 -17.93
N LYS A 421 -40.60 -15.56 -17.96
CA LYS A 421 -39.74 -16.04 -16.87
C LYS A 421 -38.44 -16.62 -17.39
N MET A 422 -37.44 -16.65 -16.51
CA MET A 422 -36.18 -17.38 -16.72
C MET A 422 -35.98 -18.41 -15.61
N ILE A 423 -35.35 -19.53 -15.93
CA ILE A 423 -35.09 -20.63 -14.99
C ILE A 423 -33.67 -21.16 -15.20
N ALA A 424 -32.89 -21.26 -14.12
CA ALA A 424 -31.60 -21.94 -14.13
C ALA A 424 -31.83 -23.45 -13.94
N VAL A 425 -31.22 -24.27 -14.80
CA VAL A 425 -31.42 -25.72 -14.81
C VAL A 425 -30.09 -26.47 -14.76
N GLY A 426 -30.08 -27.58 -14.05
CA GLY A 426 -28.95 -28.51 -13.93
C GLY A 426 -28.84 -29.43 -15.13
N MET A 427 -28.64 -28.88 -16.33
CA MET A 427 -28.62 -29.62 -17.61
C MET A 427 -27.42 -29.22 -18.47
N SER A 428 -26.92 -30.16 -19.27
CA SER A 428 -26.03 -29.84 -20.39
C SER A 428 -26.76 -29.09 -21.49
N ILE A 429 -26.02 -28.46 -22.41
CA ILE A 429 -26.62 -27.73 -23.53
C ILE A 429 -27.44 -28.66 -24.45
N ASP A 430 -26.99 -29.90 -24.63
CA ASP A 430 -27.70 -30.90 -25.46
C ASP A 430 -28.98 -31.39 -24.79
N GLN A 431 -28.95 -31.62 -23.48
CA GLN A 431 -30.14 -31.96 -22.70
C GLN A 431 -31.17 -30.81 -22.74
N ALA A 432 -30.70 -29.58 -22.53
CA ALA A 432 -31.52 -28.38 -22.62
C ALA A 432 -32.11 -28.19 -24.03
N ALA A 433 -31.37 -28.53 -25.09
CA ALA A 433 -31.84 -28.44 -26.48
C ALA A 433 -32.98 -29.42 -26.75
N ARG A 434 -32.84 -30.69 -26.32
CA ARG A 434 -33.91 -31.70 -26.41
C ARG A 434 -35.16 -31.24 -25.65
N PHE A 435 -34.97 -30.73 -24.43
CA PHE A 435 -36.07 -30.22 -23.61
C PHE A 435 -36.79 -29.02 -24.26
N CYS A 436 -36.04 -28.08 -24.86
CA CYS A 436 -36.64 -26.94 -25.55
C CYS A 436 -37.37 -27.34 -26.84
N ALA A 437 -36.91 -28.37 -27.56
CA ALA A 437 -37.58 -28.86 -28.76
C ALA A 437 -39.01 -29.36 -28.48
N GLU A 438 -39.23 -29.96 -27.31
CA GLU A 438 -40.57 -30.41 -26.86
C GLU A 438 -41.53 -29.24 -26.57
N SER A 439 -41.01 -28.04 -26.31
CA SER A 439 -41.80 -26.86 -25.93
C SER A 439 -42.46 -26.13 -27.12
N ARG A 440 -42.24 -26.60 -28.35
CA ARG A 440 -42.75 -26.00 -29.60
C ARG A 440 -42.47 -24.49 -29.73
N GLY A 441 -41.31 -24.04 -29.23
CA GLY A 441 -40.86 -22.64 -29.33
C GLY A 441 -41.27 -21.73 -28.18
N THR A 442 -42.04 -22.22 -27.20
CA THR A 442 -42.41 -21.44 -26.00
C THR A 442 -41.27 -21.28 -25.00
N ILE A 443 -40.23 -22.13 -25.07
CA ILE A 443 -39.02 -22.08 -24.24
C ILE A 443 -37.77 -22.14 -25.14
N LYS A 444 -36.78 -21.29 -24.82
CA LYS A 444 -35.49 -21.24 -25.50
C LYS A 444 -34.33 -21.33 -24.51
N ILE A 445 -33.22 -21.93 -24.93
CA ILE A 445 -31.95 -21.86 -24.20
C ILE A 445 -31.39 -20.45 -24.29
N THR A 446 -31.16 -19.83 -23.14
CA THR A 446 -30.66 -18.45 -23.04
C THR A 446 -29.21 -18.36 -22.62
N ALA A 447 -28.70 -19.35 -21.88
CA ALA A 447 -27.29 -19.42 -21.55
C ALA A 447 -26.81 -20.87 -21.36
N SER A 448 -25.59 -21.15 -21.81
CA SER A 448 -24.78 -22.30 -21.41
C SER A 448 -23.70 -21.79 -20.45
N ASN A 449 -23.87 -22.07 -19.15
CA ASN A 449 -23.02 -21.53 -18.09
C ASN A 449 -21.86 -22.49 -17.73
N SER A 450 -22.12 -23.80 -17.73
CA SER A 450 -21.11 -24.87 -17.55
C SER A 450 -21.58 -26.16 -18.23
N ALA A 451 -20.79 -27.24 -18.13
CA ALA A 451 -21.14 -28.56 -18.67
C ALA A 451 -22.46 -29.12 -18.11
N ARG A 452 -22.88 -28.67 -16.90
CA ARG A 452 -24.09 -29.14 -16.21
C ARG A 452 -25.01 -27.99 -15.79
N SER A 453 -24.82 -26.79 -16.33
CA SER A 453 -25.61 -25.62 -15.97
C SER A 453 -26.03 -24.83 -17.21
N CYS A 454 -27.34 -24.77 -17.44
CA CYS A 454 -27.96 -23.95 -18.47
C CYS A 454 -29.00 -23.00 -17.87
N THR A 455 -29.41 -22.02 -18.65
CA THR A 455 -30.53 -21.14 -18.32
C THR A 455 -31.53 -21.19 -19.46
N LEU A 456 -32.80 -21.42 -19.14
CA LEU A 456 -33.91 -21.40 -20.07
C LEU A 456 -34.75 -20.15 -19.85
N ALA A 457 -35.41 -19.66 -20.89
CA ALA A 457 -36.41 -18.60 -20.74
C ALA A 457 -37.50 -18.74 -21.78
N GLY A 458 -38.66 -18.20 -21.44
CA GLY A 458 -39.85 -18.33 -22.26
C GLY A 458 -41.08 -17.79 -21.56
N ASP A 459 -42.23 -18.21 -22.05
CA ASP A 459 -43.53 -17.82 -21.52
C ASP A 459 -43.66 -18.30 -20.07
N ALA A 460 -44.21 -17.47 -19.18
CA ALA A 460 -44.23 -17.77 -17.75
C ALA A 460 -44.97 -19.08 -17.43
N SER A 461 -46.05 -19.38 -18.13
CA SER A 461 -46.81 -20.64 -18.01
C SER A 461 -45.95 -21.84 -18.40
N ALA A 462 -45.29 -21.78 -19.55
CA ALA A 462 -44.40 -22.82 -20.04
C ALA A 462 -43.22 -23.07 -19.08
N ILE A 463 -42.63 -22.01 -18.53
CA ILE A 463 -41.54 -22.11 -17.54
C ILE A 463 -42.02 -22.71 -16.21
N ASN A 464 -43.24 -22.40 -15.76
CA ASN A 464 -43.80 -23.02 -14.55
C ASN A 464 -44.02 -24.53 -14.77
N SER A 465 -44.64 -24.93 -15.88
CA SER A 465 -44.82 -26.35 -16.21
C SER A 465 -43.49 -27.07 -16.42
N ALA A 466 -42.49 -26.39 -17.00
CA ALA A 466 -41.14 -26.92 -17.11
C ALA A 466 -40.51 -27.15 -15.72
N LYS A 467 -40.70 -26.22 -14.78
CA LYS A 467 -40.21 -26.38 -13.41
C LYS A 467 -40.81 -27.62 -12.75
N GLU A 468 -42.12 -27.81 -12.82
CA GLU A 468 -42.80 -28.98 -12.25
C GLU A 468 -42.26 -30.30 -12.82
N LYS A 469 -42.07 -30.36 -14.15
CA LYS A 469 -41.47 -31.53 -14.81
C LYS A 469 -40.05 -31.79 -14.36
N LEU A 470 -39.23 -30.75 -14.22
CA LEU A 470 -37.84 -30.86 -13.79
C LEU A 470 -37.72 -31.27 -12.32
N ASP A 471 -38.56 -30.71 -11.45
CA ASP A 471 -38.63 -31.09 -10.04
C ASP A 471 -39.05 -32.57 -9.90
N ALA A 472 -40.06 -33.01 -10.66
CA ALA A 472 -40.50 -34.40 -10.68
C ALA A 472 -39.41 -35.37 -11.19
N ALA A 473 -38.54 -34.91 -12.08
CA ALA A 473 -37.38 -35.66 -12.58
C ALA A 473 -36.13 -35.54 -11.68
N GLY A 474 -36.22 -34.87 -10.52
CA GLY A 474 -35.09 -34.66 -9.62
C GLY A 474 -33.96 -33.78 -10.20
N THR A 475 -34.24 -33.01 -11.26
CA THR A 475 -33.27 -32.12 -11.89
C THR A 475 -33.33 -30.75 -11.24
N PHE A 476 -32.17 -30.18 -10.89
CA PHE A 476 -32.11 -28.83 -10.31
C PHE A 476 -32.79 -27.81 -11.22
N ALA A 477 -33.76 -27.08 -10.69
CA ALA A 477 -34.50 -26.05 -11.43
C ALA A 477 -34.88 -24.88 -10.50
N ARG A 478 -34.33 -23.69 -10.77
CA ARG A 478 -34.58 -22.48 -9.96
C ARG A 478 -35.01 -21.30 -10.83
N VAL A 479 -36.24 -20.83 -10.61
CA VAL A 479 -36.76 -19.62 -11.28
C VAL A 479 -35.94 -18.41 -10.84
N LEU A 480 -35.53 -17.61 -11.82
CA LEU A 480 -34.75 -16.40 -11.60
C LEU A 480 -35.66 -15.20 -11.34
N GLN A 481 -35.24 -14.34 -10.41
CA GLN A 481 -35.95 -13.10 -10.07
C GLN A 481 -35.63 -12.00 -11.09
N VAL A 482 -36.17 -12.16 -12.30
CA VAL A 482 -36.00 -11.21 -13.41
C VAL A 482 -37.35 -10.97 -14.08
N ASN A 483 -37.61 -9.70 -14.42
CA ASN A 483 -38.90 -9.28 -15.00
C ASN A 483 -38.97 -9.48 -16.53
N THR A 484 -37.90 -9.98 -17.14
CA THR A 484 -37.77 -10.10 -18.59
C THR A 484 -37.01 -11.37 -18.96
N ALA A 485 -37.56 -12.16 -19.89
CA ALA A 485 -36.91 -13.30 -20.50
C ALA A 485 -35.86 -12.87 -21.55
N TYR A 486 -34.69 -12.44 -21.09
CA TYR A 486 -33.56 -12.08 -21.97
C TYR A 486 -33.14 -13.26 -22.87
N HIS A 487 -32.62 -12.97 -24.07
CA HIS A 487 -32.14 -13.98 -25.04
C HIS A 487 -33.23 -14.95 -25.54
N SER A 488 -34.51 -14.59 -25.41
CA SER A 488 -35.67 -15.36 -25.86
C SER A 488 -36.44 -14.65 -26.97
N HIS A 489 -37.52 -15.25 -27.47
CA HIS A 489 -38.44 -14.62 -28.42
C HIS A 489 -39.04 -13.30 -27.90
N HIS A 490 -39.14 -13.11 -26.58
CA HIS A 490 -39.68 -11.88 -25.97
C HIS A 490 -38.84 -10.63 -26.24
N ILE A 491 -37.53 -10.80 -26.53
CA ILE A 491 -36.61 -9.68 -26.75
C ILE A 491 -36.52 -9.30 -28.24
N VAL A 492 -37.00 -10.16 -29.15
CA VAL A 492 -36.94 -9.96 -30.60
C VAL A 492 -37.67 -8.68 -31.05
N PRO A 493 -38.88 -8.34 -30.54
CA PRO A 493 -39.58 -7.12 -30.94
C PRO A 493 -38.81 -5.83 -30.65
N VAL A 494 -37.94 -5.85 -29.64
CA VAL A 494 -37.15 -4.68 -29.22
C VAL A 494 -35.76 -4.62 -29.86
N ALA A 495 -35.37 -5.63 -30.64
CA ALA A 495 -34.08 -5.72 -31.30
C ALA A 495 -33.84 -4.58 -32.32
N LYS A 496 -34.82 -4.32 -33.20
CA LYS A 496 -34.72 -3.26 -34.21
C LYS A 496 -34.76 -1.85 -33.59
N PRO A 497 -35.69 -1.51 -32.68
CA PRO A 497 -35.65 -0.24 -31.95
C PRO A 497 -34.32 -0.01 -31.21
N TYR A 498 -33.74 -1.07 -30.63
CA TYR A 498 -32.44 -0.98 -29.98
C TYR A 498 -31.31 -0.66 -30.96
N LEU A 499 -31.26 -1.35 -32.10
CA LEU A 499 -30.29 -1.06 -33.15
C LEU A 499 -30.38 0.39 -33.65
N ASP A 500 -31.59 0.87 -33.90
CA ASP A 500 -31.82 2.22 -34.41
C ASP A 500 -31.35 3.28 -33.41
N SER A 501 -31.54 3.04 -32.10
CA SER A 501 -30.99 3.92 -31.06
C SER A 501 -29.46 3.93 -31.03
N LEU A 502 -28.80 2.77 -31.20
CA LEU A 502 -27.34 2.69 -31.24
C LEU A 502 -26.77 3.41 -32.47
N GLN A 503 -27.39 3.25 -33.63
CA GLN A 503 -26.98 3.92 -34.87
C GLN A 503 -27.08 5.45 -34.75
N LYS A 504 -28.16 5.96 -34.14
CA LYS A 504 -28.32 7.40 -33.87
C LYS A 504 -27.24 7.97 -32.95
N CYS A 505 -26.67 7.14 -32.08
CA CYS A 505 -25.65 7.58 -31.12
C CYS A 505 -24.23 7.69 -31.70
N SER A 506 -24.01 7.29 -32.96
CA SER A 506 -22.70 7.32 -33.61
C SER A 506 -21.60 6.67 -32.75
N ILE A 507 -21.85 5.43 -32.30
CA ILE A 507 -20.91 4.68 -31.46
C ILE A 507 -19.55 4.56 -32.17
N LYS A 508 -18.49 5.00 -31.50
CA LYS A 508 -17.10 4.91 -31.98
C LYS A 508 -16.44 3.67 -31.39
N ILE A 509 -15.81 2.87 -32.25
CA ILE A 509 -15.08 1.66 -31.90
C ILE A 509 -13.61 1.88 -32.15
N ASN A 510 -12.77 1.47 -31.21
CA ASN A 510 -11.34 1.40 -31.44
C ASN A 510 -11.02 0.10 -32.20
N LYS A 511 -10.57 0.22 -33.45
CA LYS A 511 -10.26 -0.92 -34.32
C LYS A 511 -8.93 -1.60 -33.98
N SER A 512 -8.06 -0.87 -33.30
CA SER A 512 -6.74 -1.34 -32.88
C SER A 512 -6.57 -0.94 -31.41
N PRO A 513 -7.27 -1.61 -30.49
CA PRO A 513 -7.02 -1.39 -29.06
C PRO A 513 -5.55 -1.64 -28.80
N GLY A 514 -4.80 -0.62 -28.40
CA GLY A 514 -3.36 -0.69 -28.11
C GLY A 514 -3.04 -1.46 -26.82
N ASN A 515 -3.89 -2.41 -26.42
CA ASN A 515 -3.68 -3.30 -25.29
C ASN A 515 -3.74 -4.75 -25.79
N ASP A 516 -2.88 -5.62 -25.26
CA ASP A 516 -2.79 -7.02 -25.67
C ASP A 516 -3.87 -7.91 -25.01
N VAL A 517 -5.03 -7.33 -24.67
CA VAL A 517 -6.09 -8.03 -23.93
C VAL A 517 -6.95 -8.84 -24.91
N ALA A 518 -6.86 -10.17 -24.84
CA ALA A 518 -7.71 -11.05 -25.65
C ALA A 518 -9.17 -11.02 -25.17
N TRP A 519 -10.14 -10.93 -26.08
CA TRP A 519 -11.56 -10.91 -25.73
C TRP A 519 -12.28 -12.15 -26.28
N TYR A 520 -12.83 -12.96 -25.37
CA TYR A 520 -13.61 -14.15 -25.69
C TYR A 520 -15.11 -13.87 -25.65
N SER A 521 -15.72 -13.73 -26.82
CA SER A 521 -17.15 -13.41 -26.93
C SER A 521 -18.04 -14.63 -26.68
N SER A 522 -18.96 -14.52 -25.72
CA SER A 522 -20.01 -15.52 -25.49
C SER A 522 -21.22 -15.37 -26.44
N VAL A 523 -21.12 -14.66 -27.57
CA VAL A 523 -22.17 -14.57 -28.60
C VAL A 523 -21.87 -15.52 -29.76
N TRP A 524 -20.65 -15.45 -30.28
CA TRP A 524 -20.24 -16.19 -31.47
C TRP A 524 -19.24 -17.28 -31.04
N GLY A 525 -19.75 -18.51 -30.95
CA GLY A 525 -19.16 -19.57 -30.12
C GLY A 525 -18.59 -20.76 -30.88
N SER A 526 -19.46 -21.43 -31.64
CA SER A 526 -19.17 -22.72 -32.26
C SER A 526 -18.29 -22.67 -33.52
N ASN A 527 -18.10 -21.47 -34.10
CA ASN A 527 -17.53 -21.32 -35.45
C ASN A 527 -16.21 -20.51 -35.50
N GLY A 528 -15.49 -20.36 -34.37
CA GLY A 528 -14.13 -19.79 -34.33
C GLY A 528 -13.95 -18.26 -34.34
N ARG A 529 -15.01 -17.43 -34.41
CA ARG A 529 -14.91 -15.96 -34.56
C ARG A 529 -14.70 -15.13 -33.27
N SER A 530 -13.90 -15.57 -32.29
CA SER A 530 -14.12 -15.11 -30.90
C SER A 530 -12.90 -14.92 -30.00
N ARG A 531 -11.75 -14.51 -30.54
CA ARG A 531 -10.58 -14.16 -29.73
C ARG A 531 -10.18 -12.68 -29.84
N SER A 532 -10.39 -12.09 -31.02
CA SER A 532 -10.22 -10.66 -31.28
C SER A 532 -11.06 -10.26 -32.49
N PHE A 533 -11.73 -9.10 -32.40
CA PHE A 533 -12.45 -8.53 -33.52
C PHE A 533 -11.43 -7.81 -34.40
N THR A 534 -11.29 -8.24 -35.65
CA THR A 534 -10.41 -7.59 -36.64
C THR A 534 -11.19 -7.34 -37.94
N GLY A 535 -10.73 -6.40 -38.75
CA GLY A 535 -11.35 -6.08 -40.03
C GLY A 535 -12.84 -5.75 -39.91
N ASP A 536 -13.65 -6.31 -40.79
CA ASP A 536 -15.09 -6.01 -40.92
C ASP A 536 -15.92 -6.43 -39.69
N ASP A 537 -15.47 -7.43 -38.92
CA ASP A 537 -16.19 -7.87 -37.73
C ASP A 537 -16.21 -6.77 -36.65
N THR A 538 -15.24 -5.84 -36.64
CA THR A 538 -15.22 -4.70 -35.70
C THR A 538 -16.33 -3.68 -35.96
N GLU A 539 -16.84 -3.59 -37.20
CA GLU A 539 -17.93 -2.68 -37.56
C GLU A 539 -19.25 -3.10 -36.92
N SER A 540 -19.43 -4.41 -36.72
CA SER A 540 -20.61 -4.96 -36.02
C SER A 540 -20.71 -4.45 -34.57
N LEU A 541 -19.60 -4.10 -33.93
CA LEU A 541 -19.55 -3.55 -32.57
C LEU A 541 -20.17 -2.14 -32.47
N LYS A 542 -20.45 -1.47 -33.59
CA LYS A 542 -21.20 -0.20 -33.59
C LYS A 542 -22.70 -0.39 -33.35
N GLY A 543 -23.24 -1.60 -33.56
CA GLY A 543 -24.68 -1.86 -33.46
C GLY A 543 -25.05 -3.34 -33.43
N GLN A 544 -24.93 -4.03 -34.57
CA GLN A 544 -25.49 -5.37 -34.77
C GLN A 544 -25.01 -6.41 -33.75
N TYR A 545 -23.74 -6.36 -33.33
CA TYR A 545 -23.21 -7.27 -32.32
C TYR A 545 -24.00 -7.18 -30.99
N TRP A 546 -24.44 -5.98 -30.62
CA TRP A 546 -25.18 -5.79 -29.37
C TRP A 546 -26.61 -6.28 -29.45
N VAL A 547 -27.20 -6.29 -30.65
CA VAL A 547 -28.48 -6.94 -30.92
C VAL A 547 -28.31 -8.44 -30.77
N ASP A 548 -27.32 -9.03 -31.46
CA ASP A 548 -27.01 -10.45 -31.39
C ASP A 548 -26.68 -10.88 -29.94
N ASN A 549 -25.98 -10.03 -29.20
CA ASN A 549 -25.69 -10.20 -27.78
C ASN A 549 -26.94 -10.31 -26.91
N MET A 550 -28.01 -9.61 -27.28
CA MET A 550 -29.27 -9.53 -26.55
C MET A 550 -30.23 -10.66 -26.95
N THR A 551 -30.15 -11.16 -28.19
CA THR A 551 -31.12 -12.11 -28.77
C THR A 551 -30.61 -13.56 -28.83
N ASN A 552 -29.30 -13.76 -28.94
CA ASN A 552 -28.69 -15.08 -29.11
C ASN A 552 -28.34 -15.71 -27.75
N THR A 553 -28.28 -17.03 -27.72
CA THR A 553 -27.88 -17.80 -26.53
C THR A 553 -26.48 -17.38 -26.06
N VAL A 554 -26.33 -17.15 -24.76
CA VAL A 554 -25.04 -16.83 -24.13
C VAL A 554 -24.21 -18.09 -23.98
N LEU A 555 -23.19 -18.25 -24.82
CA LEU A 555 -22.26 -19.38 -24.83
C LEU A 555 -21.08 -19.13 -23.88
N PHE A 556 -21.38 -18.97 -22.58
CA PHE A 556 -20.38 -18.60 -21.57
C PHE A 556 -19.37 -19.71 -21.32
N SER A 557 -19.82 -20.95 -21.14
CA SER A 557 -18.93 -22.11 -20.94
C SER A 557 -17.96 -22.29 -22.11
N GLN A 558 -18.44 -22.13 -23.34
CA GLN A 558 -17.61 -22.21 -24.56
C GLN A 558 -16.62 -21.05 -24.65
N ALA A 559 -17.01 -19.84 -24.22
CA ALA A 559 -16.09 -18.70 -24.17
C ALA A 559 -14.98 -18.90 -23.12
N VAL A 560 -15.31 -19.42 -21.94
CA VAL A 560 -14.30 -19.78 -20.92
C VAL A 560 -13.41 -20.92 -21.44
N GLN A 561 -13.97 -21.92 -22.12
CA GLN A 561 -13.21 -23.02 -22.72
C GLN A 561 -12.18 -22.53 -23.73
N ARG A 562 -12.55 -21.60 -24.61
CA ARG A 562 -11.61 -20.99 -25.54
C ARG A 562 -10.57 -20.14 -24.84
N ALA A 563 -10.95 -19.39 -23.81
CA ALA A 563 -9.99 -18.60 -23.03
C ALA A 563 -8.86 -19.49 -22.51
N VAL A 564 -9.18 -20.67 -21.94
CA VAL A 564 -8.17 -21.58 -21.41
C VAL A 564 -7.47 -22.45 -22.46
N ASN A 565 -8.09 -22.71 -23.62
CA ASN A 565 -7.50 -23.54 -24.68
C ASN A 565 -6.65 -22.76 -25.69
N GLU A 566 -7.13 -21.58 -26.12
CA GLU A 566 -6.51 -20.81 -27.20
C GLU A 566 -5.38 -19.91 -26.67
N SER A 567 -5.49 -19.44 -25.43
CA SER A 567 -4.42 -18.71 -24.76
C SER A 567 -3.54 -19.60 -23.91
N HIS A 568 -2.36 -19.08 -23.61
CA HIS A 568 -1.50 -19.62 -22.58
C HIS A 568 -2.28 -19.72 -21.24
N LEU A 569 -1.95 -20.70 -20.38
CA LEU A 569 -2.58 -20.96 -19.07
C LEU A 569 -2.67 -19.73 -18.15
N PHE A 570 -3.85 -19.19 -17.86
CA PHE A 570 -4.00 -18.10 -16.89
C PHE A 570 -3.53 -18.52 -15.49
N ASP A 571 -3.09 -17.56 -14.69
CA ASP A 571 -2.57 -17.78 -13.34
C ASP A 571 -3.61 -17.44 -12.25
N PHE A 572 -4.58 -16.58 -12.59
CA PHE A 572 -5.68 -16.16 -11.70
C PHE A 572 -6.90 -15.74 -12.51
N ALA A 573 -8.11 -15.97 -11.98
CA ALA A 573 -9.35 -15.40 -12.50
C ALA A 573 -9.97 -14.40 -11.51
N LEU A 574 -10.30 -13.22 -12.01
CA LEU A 574 -10.91 -12.16 -11.22
C LEU A 574 -12.27 -11.77 -11.83
N GLU A 575 -13.33 -11.94 -11.05
CA GLU A 575 -14.68 -11.59 -11.45
C GLU A 575 -15.00 -10.13 -11.13
N VAL A 576 -15.21 -9.34 -12.18
CA VAL A 576 -15.57 -7.93 -12.09
C VAL A 576 -17.09 -7.80 -12.14
N GLY A 577 -17.68 -7.46 -11.00
CA GLY A 577 -19.11 -7.32 -10.82
C GLY A 577 -19.47 -7.12 -9.35
N PRO A 578 -20.77 -6.94 -9.05
CA PRO A 578 -21.25 -6.67 -7.69
C PRO A 578 -21.23 -7.88 -6.74
N HIS A 579 -21.07 -9.09 -7.30
CA HIS A 579 -20.94 -10.35 -6.56
C HIS A 579 -20.40 -11.44 -7.51
N PRO A 580 -19.55 -12.39 -7.06
CA PRO A 580 -18.96 -13.43 -7.90
C PRO A 580 -19.95 -14.55 -8.28
N ALA A 581 -20.98 -14.22 -9.04
CA ALA A 581 -22.04 -15.16 -9.44
C ALA A 581 -21.56 -16.20 -10.46
N LEU A 582 -20.49 -15.92 -11.21
CA LEU A 582 -19.94 -16.81 -12.23
C LEU A 582 -18.82 -17.72 -11.70
N LYS A 583 -18.36 -17.54 -10.45
CA LYS A 583 -17.31 -18.36 -9.82
C LYS A 583 -17.55 -19.86 -9.97
N GLY A 584 -18.74 -20.34 -9.63
CA GLY A 584 -19.08 -21.76 -9.71
C GLY A 584 -18.97 -22.31 -11.15
N PRO A 585 -19.78 -21.80 -12.10
CA PRO A 585 -19.75 -22.26 -13.49
C PRO A 585 -18.40 -22.10 -14.19
N ALA A 586 -17.68 -20.99 -13.93
CA ALA A 586 -16.36 -20.76 -14.52
C ALA A 586 -15.32 -21.75 -13.96
N THR A 587 -15.27 -21.94 -12.64
CA THR A 587 -14.34 -22.89 -11.99
C THR A 587 -14.63 -24.32 -12.47
N GLU A 588 -15.90 -24.73 -12.57
CA GLU A 588 -16.26 -26.04 -13.11
C GLU A 588 -15.74 -26.22 -14.55
N THR A 589 -15.95 -25.22 -15.40
CA THR A 589 -15.49 -25.26 -16.80
C THR A 589 -13.97 -25.34 -16.89
N ILE A 590 -13.25 -24.52 -16.12
CA ILE A 590 -11.79 -24.48 -16.11
C ILE A 590 -11.21 -25.81 -15.59
N ASN A 591 -11.76 -26.35 -14.51
CA ASN A 591 -11.29 -27.62 -13.92
C ASN A 591 -11.51 -28.79 -14.87
N ASN A 592 -12.67 -28.85 -15.54
CA ASN A 592 -12.99 -29.93 -16.49
C ASN A 592 -12.02 -29.97 -17.68
N ILE A 593 -11.46 -28.82 -18.06
CA ILE A 593 -10.56 -28.71 -19.21
C ILE A 593 -9.10 -28.89 -18.80
N THR A 594 -8.67 -28.21 -17.74
CA THR A 594 -7.25 -28.12 -17.38
C THR A 594 -6.81 -29.18 -16.37
N GLY A 595 -7.77 -29.82 -15.67
CA GLY A 595 -7.48 -30.73 -14.55
C GLY A 595 -6.94 -30.04 -13.30
N ILE A 596 -6.74 -28.71 -13.31
CA ILE A 596 -6.16 -27.93 -12.22
C ILE A 596 -7.10 -26.78 -11.84
N GLY A 597 -7.23 -26.51 -10.54
CA GLY A 597 -7.99 -25.38 -10.03
C GLY A 597 -7.29 -24.04 -10.26
N LEU A 598 -7.86 -23.19 -11.12
CA LEU A 598 -7.43 -21.80 -11.23
C LEU A 598 -7.93 -20.99 -10.01
N PRO A 599 -7.06 -20.29 -9.26
CA PRO A 599 -7.51 -19.38 -8.20
C PRO A 599 -8.53 -18.36 -8.72
N TYR A 600 -9.65 -18.23 -8.02
CA TYR A 600 -10.78 -17.41 -8.44
C TYR A 600 -11.32 -16.53 -7.30
N SER A 601 -11.37 -15.21 -7.53
CA SER A 601 -11.99 -14.24 -6.61
C SER A 601 -12.93 -13.27 -7.34
N GLY A 602 -13.83 -12.62 -6.59
CA GLY A 602 -14.62 -11.49 -7.08
C GLY A 602 -14.08 -10.16 -6.55
N VAL A 603 -14.39 -9.07 -7.26
CA VAL A 603 -14.02 -7.71 -6.84
C VAL A 603 -14.93 -7.20 -5.72
N LEU A 604 -16.24 -7.44 -5.82
CA LEU A 604 -17.21 -7.13 -4.77
C LEU A 604 -17.94 -8.38 -4.32
N LYS A 605 -18.46 -8.36 -3.10
CA LYS A 605 -19.24 -9.46 -2.54
C LYS A 605 -20.43 -8.92 -1.75
N ARG A 606 -21.64 -9.27 -2.19
CA ARG A 606 -22.89 -9.05 -1.44
C ARG A 606 -22.74 -9.43 0.05
N GLY A 607 -23.16 -8.53 0.93
CA GLY A 607 -23.11 -8.71 2.38
C GLY A 607 -21.76 -8.37 3.02
N GLN A 608 -20.78 -7.93 2.23
CA GLN A 608 -19.50 -7.41 2.70
C GLN A 608 -19.36 -5.95 2.28
N HIS A 609 -18.63 -5.16 3.06
CA HIS A 609 -18.34 -3.77 2.74
C HIS A 609 -17.61 -3.66 1.39
N ASP A 610 -17.99 -2.72 0.52
CA ASP A 610 -17.45 -2.63 -0.85
C ASP A 610 -15.95 -2.32 -0.85
N VAL A 611 -15.53 -1.37 -0.01
CA VAL A 611 -14.10 -1.02 0.18
C VAL A 611 -13.29 -2.22 0.66
N GLU A 612 -13.83 -2.97 1.63
CA GLU A 612 -13.18 -4.16 2.16
C GLU A 612 -13.06 -5.25 1.09
N SER A 613 -14.14 -5.51 0.35
CA SER A 613 -14.17 -6.51 -0.72
C SER A 613 -13.17 -6.18 -1.83
N PHE A 614 -13.10 -4.91 -2.24
CA PHE A 614 -12.18 -4.43 -3.26
C PHE A 614 -10.72 -4.61 -2.80
N PHE A 615 -10.39 -4.18 -1.59
CA PHE A 615 -9.04 -4.35 -1.04
C PHE A 615 -8.69 -5.80 -0.74
N ASP A 616 -9.65 -6.67 -0.40
CA ASP A 616 -9.43 -8.11 -0.31
C ASP A 616 -9.04 -8.70 -1.66
N ALA A 617 -9.71 -8.29 -2.74
CA ALA A 617 -9.36 -8.73 -4.09
C ALA A 617 -7.94 -8.30 -4.48
N LEU A 618 -7.56 -7.05 -4.20
CA LEU A 618 -6.19 -6.56 -4.41
C LEU A 618 -5.19 -7.30 -3.50
N GLY A 619 -5.51 -7.50 -2.23
CA GLY A 619 -4.66 -8.23 -1.29
C GLY A 619 -4.41 -9.67 -1.72
N LEU A 620 -5.40 -10.33 -2.33
CA LEU A 620 -5.23 -11.67 -2.90
C LEU A 620 -4.27 -11.66 -4.10
N LEU A 621 -4.42 -10.72 -5.03
CA LEU A 621 -3.50 -10.56 -6.16
C LEU A 621 -2.08 -10.25 -5.68
N TRP A 622 -1.91 -9.37 -4.68
CA TRP A 622 -0.59 -9.00 -4.14
C TRP A 622 0.11 -10.17 -3.44
N LYS A 623 -0.66 -11.05 -2.79
CA LYS A 623 -0.14 -12.29 -2.18
C LYS A 623 0.20 -13.35 -3.23
N ALA A 624 -0.63 -13.51 -4.24
CA ALA A 624 -0.48 -14.55 -5.27
C ALA A 624 0.73 -14.29 -6.18
N PHE A 625 0.97 -13.02 -6.50
CA PHE A 625 1.98 -12.59 -7.46
C PHE A 625 3.14 -11.86 -6.76
N PRO A 626 4.31 -12.51 -6.59
CA PRO A 626 5.49 -11.87 -6.03
C PRO A 626 6.01 -10.71 -6.90
N LEU A 627 7.09 -10.04 -6.45
CA LEU A 627 7.69 -8.94 -7.23
C LEU A 627 8.04 -9.46 -8.63
N GLN A 628 7.71 -8.68 -9.66
CA GLN A 628 8.17 -8.89 -11.03
C GLN A 628 9.14 -7.76 -11.37
N SER A 629 10.38 -8.11 -11.72
CA SER A 629 11.44 -7.11 -12.01
C SER A 629 11.59 -6.06 -10.89
N GLY A 630 11.40 -6.48 -9.63
CA GLY A 630 11.50 -5.61 -8.45
C GLY A 630 10.26 -4.75 -8.17
N ARG A 631 9.16 -4.86 -8.93
CA ARG A 631 7.91 -4.10 -8.70
C ARG A 631 6.72 -5.04 -8.45
N SER A 632 5.77 -4.60 -7.62
CA SER A 632 4.50 -5.31 -7.49
C SER A 632 3.64 -5.08 -8.73
N ILE A 633 2.88 -6.10 -9.13
CA ILE A 633 1.88 -5.97 -10.21
C ILE A 633 0.67 -5.11 -9.79
N ILE A 634 0.54 -4.83 -8.50
CA ILE A 634 -0.41 -3.87 -7.97
C ILE A 634 0.36 -2.59 -7.67
N GLY A 635 -0.19 -1.46 -8.08
CA GLY A 635 0.23 -0.13 -7.62
C GLY A 635 -0.75 0.38 -6.56
N PHE A 636 -0.24 1.16 -5.62
CA PHE A 636 -1.10 1.97 -4.75
C PHE A 636 -1.29 3.40 -5.27
N ASP A 637 -0.44 3.81 -6.22
CA ASP A 637 -0.50 5.11 -6.88
C ASP A 637 -1.88 5.31 -7.55
N GLY A 638 -2.73 6.15 -6.97
CA GLY A 638 -4.05 6.49 -7.51
C GLY A 638 -5.27 5.76 -6.90
N ILE A 639 -5.07 4.93 -5.87
CA ILE A 639 -6.17 4.36 -5.06
C ILE A 639 -6.41 5.20 -3.78
N GLU A 640 -5.48 6.09 -3.43
CA GLU A 640 -5.48 6.93 -2.21
C GLU A 640 -6.41 8.15 -2.23
#